data_AF-A0A1S1N7P8-F1
#
_entry.id   AF-A0A1S1N7P8-F1
#
_cell.length_a   1.000
_cell.length_b   1.000
_cell.length_c   1.000
_cell.angle_alpha   90.00
_cell.angle_beta   90.00
_cell.angle_gamma   90.00
#
_symmetry.space_group_name_H-M   'P 1'
#
loop_
_entity.id
_entity.type
_entity.pdbx_description
1 polymer ?
#
loop_
_entity_poly.entity_id
_entity_poly.type
_entity_poly.pdbx_seq_one_letter_code
_entity_poly.pdbx_strand_id
1 'polypeptide(L)'
;MFYIKWCLKAIFCITALLALFWLFSNFYNWVNSAKPLVTTQGTETRSKVHWLNETKPLVYTFSATRTDSIRILSNAILGLNQAHDQPVHYAIAYSLLDEQQRIIHRATYHHTARVTHDETHQKAKQIIEQRESLSVSSGQSFYINNAHFSDATAISLSLQSEDPSIKGVVVRVHAKTSASIGDNTNAWLKYPLAWRARISSYHTLGPNALSDEEIANAVRYDWRKLAPQGVPGVDFDNDTLYEMLPYSVIGYDFSAKQVNQDAFYTDDELSASLKVDALQDIYFISEQAAELHLTWYDLEGFLPPHVLRPDHTATANLYKLAKVKPGLISVSSNLPVISQWYYHDKQPIGALHSFYYQIDNDSDVRYSVVPDSDVKLDFRTIQISQVKVKLYSEKGAELNQFSITIHPELSQFDRIILADTSRSRVSDSQTWYLRDLPKNVAYLRVFSDKKVLIKLQTRQANFNYQNTVCEPVCNANSEPFVEIPAWYALKADNDHALTSQGKASKVRLFLPPPASKNKESFYYSRDLTTVLPVSNTALINAPAPYYRTKAEPQTFQFKKLDDNNAFKQLQKSLTADHTLIVQHSRPPYIHELKTNLVSATEAANQQNVTLYINHGPNRPWTKQRLFLLNANKNLTLSYEELPLSVVIKVYTASQTARPVELAYQLKGKFDNQPVASYSITNKHLQLHPSTYTQAFMLHPTIGKLTPYPSVTVPINDDIHQLEHLLINSSSDIWISIVDEYTQKPKRLNWWLDEDI
;
A
#
# COMPACT_ATOMS: atom_id res chain seq x y z
N MET A 1 65.91 36.40 54.07
CA MET A 1 64.75 36.83 53.23
C MET A 1 64.73 36.25 51.81
N PHE A 2 65.89 35.97 51.18
CA PHE A 2 65.96 35.43 49.81
C PHE A 2 65.34 34.02 49.67
N TYR A 3 65.70 33.11 50.57
CA TYR A 3 65.21 31.72 50.56
C TYR A 3 63.69 31.56 50.75
N ILE A 4 63.05 32.47 51.50
CA ILE A 4 61.60 32.46 51.72
C ILE A 4 60.86 32.86 50.44
N LYS A 5 61.34 33.90 49.73
CA LYS A 5 60.78 34.29 48.41
C LYS A 5 60.97 33.19 47.37
N TRP A 6 62.08 32.46 47.43
CA TRP A 6 62.36 31.33 46.54
C TRP A 6 61.43 30.14 46.82
N CYS A 7 61.23 29.78 48.10
CA CYS A 7 60.26 28.75 48.49
C CYS A 7 58.82 29.12 48.09
N LEU A 8 58.39 30.37 48.30
CA LEU A 8 57.05 30.83 47.89
C LEU A 8 56.85 30.77 46.37
N LYS A 9 57.88 31.13 45.57
CA LYS A 9 57.83 30.98 44.11
C LYS A 9 57.76 29.51 43.69
N ALA A 10 58.53 28.63 44.34
CA ALA A 10 58.49 27.20 44.06
C ALA A 10 57.11 26.60 44.38
N ILE A 11 56.52 26.95 45.53
CA ILE A 11 55.18 26.52 45.91
C ILE A 11 54.14 27.00 44.88
N PHE A 12 54.21 28.27 44.47
CA PHE A 12 53.29 28.82 43.48
C PHE A 12 53.39 28.11 42.12
N CYS A 13 54.62 27.85 41.64
CA CYS A 13 54.85 27.10 40.40
C CYS A 13 54.33 25.65 40.51
N ILE A 14 54.53 24.99 41.64
CA ILE A 14 54.03 23.62 41.88
C ILE A 14 52.50 23.60 41.87
N THR A 15 51.86 24.58 42.53
CA THR A 15 50.39 24.67 42.54
C THR A 15 49.81 24.95 41.15
N ALA A 16 50.48 25.79 40.35
CA ALA A 16 50.07 26.07 38.97
C ALA A 16 50.21 24.83 38.07
N LEU A 17 51.29 24.06 38.22
CA LEU A 17 51.51 22.81 37.50
C LEU A 17 50.46 21.74 37.86
N LEU A 18 50.10 21.61 39.14
CA LEU A 18 49.06 20.70 39.59
C LEU A 18 47.67 21.09 39.04
N ALA A 19 47.35 22.38 39.00
CA ALA A 19 46.10 22.87 38.42
C ALA A 19 46.01 22.60 36.91
N LEU A 20 47.11 22.81 36.17
CA LEU A 20 47.21 22.49 34.74
C LEU A 20 47.06 20.99 34.48
N PHE A 21 47.68 20.16 35.30
CA PHE A 21 47.56 18.70 35.20
C PHE A 21 46.12 18.24 35.45
N TRP A 22 45.45 18.81 36.45
CA TRP A 22 44.05 18.53 36.76
C TRP A 22 43.11 18.94 35.60
N LEU A 23 43.32 20.12 35.02
CA LEU A 23 42.58 20.58 33.83
C LEU A 23 42.78 19.66 32.62
N PHE A 24 44.03 19.24 32.36
CA PHE A 24 44.34 18.34 31.26
C PHE A 24 43.73 16.96 31.45
N SER A 25 43.76 16.42 32.68
CA SER A 25 43.12 15.15 33.02
C SER A 25 41.61 15.20 32.82
N ASN A 26 40.95 16.28 33.29
CA ASN A 26 39.52 16.46 33.09
C ASN A 26 39.15 16.64 31.62
N PHE A 27 39.95 17.40 30.86
CA PHE A 27 39.74 17.55 29.43
C PHE A 27 39.92 16.22 28.68
N TYR A 28 40.94 15.44 29.02
CA TYR A 28 41.17 14.11 28.47
C TYR A 28 40.02 13.14 28.78
N ASN A 29 39.52 13.15 30.02
CA ASN A 29 38.36 12.36 30.43
C ASN A 29 37.09 12.81 29.71
N TRP A 30 36.90 14.13 29.53
CA TRP A 30 35.79 14.68 28.77
C TRP A 30 35.84 14.27 27.29
N VAL A 31 37.01 14.37 26.63
CA VAL A 31 37.21 13.91 25.24
C VAL A 31 37.01 12.40 25.12
N ASN A 32 37.46 11.60 26.09
CA ASN A 32 37.19 10.17 26.11
C ASN A 32 35.71 9.85 26.35
N SER A 33 35.00 10.64 27.16
CA SER A 33 33.55 10.52 27.34
C SER A 33 32.76 10.97 26.09
N ALA A 34 33.35 11.82 25.27
CA ALA A 34 32.80 12.31 24.01
C ALA A 34 33.17 11.44 22.80
N LYS A 35 33.97 10.38 22.98
CA LYS A 35 34.14 9.37 21.92
C LYS A 35 32.78 8.73 21.66
N PRO A 36 32.27 8.74 20.41
CA PRO A 36 31.01 8.08 20.12
C PRO A 36 31.13 6.62 20.52
N LEU A 37 30.20 6.19 21.39
CA LEU A 37 30.02 4.78 21.69
C LEU A 37 29.88 4.06 20.35
N VAL A 38 30.81 3.12 20.10
CA VAL A 38 30.93 2.35 18.87
C VAL A 38 29.55 1.98 18.33
N THR A 39 29.33 2.28 17.04
CA THR A 39 28.20 1.88 16.20
C THR A 39 27.69 0.50 16.62
N THR A 40 26.56 0.47 17.31
CA THR A 40 25.88 -0.79 17.61
C THR A 40 24.43 -0.73 17.20
N GLN A 41 24.03 -1.81 16.54
CA GLN A 41 22.75 -1.99 15.89
C GLN A 41 21.62 -1.85 16.93
N GLY A 42 20.88 -0.75 16.82
CA GLY A 42 19.77 -0.39 17.69
C GLY A 42 18.48 -1.09 17.32
N THR A 43 18.35 -2.37 17.69
CA THR A 43 17.03 -3.00 17.82
C THR A 43 16.75 -3.23 19.29
N GLU A 44 15.70 -2.58 19.82
CA GLU A 44 15.12 -2.94 21.11
C GLU A 44 14.68 -4.40 21.03
N THR A 45 15.35 -5.29 21.75
CA THR A 45 14.94 -6.69 21.88
C THR A 45 14.59 -6.98 23.33
N ARG A 46 13.29 -7.12 23.60
CA ARG A 46 12.76 -7.70 24.83
C ARG A 46 12.57 -9.19 24.63
N SER A 47 13.32 -10.00 25.37
CA SER A 47 13.17 -11.45 25.31
C SER A 47 12.15 -11.93 26.34
N LYS A 48 10.86 -11.93 25.99
CA LYS A 48 9.81 -12.53 26.86
C LYS A 48 10.04 -14.04 27.04
N VAL A 49 10.02 -14.50 28.27
CA VAL A 49 10.19 -15.89 28.69
C VAL A 49 9.03 -16.34 29.57
N HIS A 50 8.88 -17.65 29.74
CA HIS A 50 7.84 -18.24 30.60
C HIS A 50 8.50 -19.09 31.67
N TRP A 51 8.08 -18.95 32.93
CA TRP A 51 8.61 -19.76 34.03
C TRP A 51 8.03 -21.17 33.98
N LEU A 52 8.91 -22.17 34.04
CA LEU A 52 8.49 -23.55 34.23
C LEU A 52 8.23 -23.83 35.71
N ASN A 53 7.20 -24.63 35.96
CA ASN A 53 6.84 -25.12 37.28
C ASN A 53 7.02 -26.65 37.32
N GLU A 54 7.29 -27.20 38.50
CA GLU A 54 7.41 -28.65 38.73
C GLU A 54 6.04 -29.35 38.77
N THR A 55 5.00 -28.63 39.20
CA THR A 55 3.65 -29.19 39.43
C THR A 55 2.64 -28.80 38.35
N LYS A 56 2.86 -27.65 37.68
CA LYS A 56 1.96 -27.11 36.66
C LYS A 56 2.67 -27.05 35.29
N PRO A 57 2.45 -28.03 34.41
CA PRO A 57 3.10 -28.01 33.11
C PRO A 57 2.51 -26.95 32.18
N LEU A 58 3.36 -26.29 31.41
CA LEU A 58 2.95 -25.33 30.38
C LEU A 58 2.70 -26.03 29.05
N VAL A 59 1.53 -25.83 28.46
CA VAL A 59 1.14 -26.45 27.19
C VAL A 59 1.25 -25.43 26.06
N TYR A 60 1.96 -25.76 24.98
CA TYR A 60 2.13 -24.93 23.79
C TYR A 60 1.50 -25.63 22.59
N THR A 61 0.51 -25.03 21.95
CA THR A 61 -0.10 -25.57 20.73
C THR A 61 0.61 -25.13 19.47
N PHE A 62 0.66 -26.03 18.49
CA PHE A 62 1.20 -25.78 17.17
C PHE A 62 0.42 -26.57 16.11
N SER A 63 0.53 -26.15 14.85
CA SER A 63 -0.11 -26.85 13.74
C SER A 63 0.75 -28.03 13.32
N ALA A 64 0.22 -29.25 13.43
CA ALA A 64 0.91 -30.48 13.08
C ALA A 64 1.35 -30.50 11.60
N THR A 65 0.53 -29.95 10.70
CA THR A 65 0.78 -29.93 9.24
C THR A 65 1.77 -28.85 8.80
N ARG A 66 2.03 -27.85 9.64
CA ARG A 66 2.90 -26.71 9.30
C ARG A 66 4.20 -26.67 10.09
N THR A 67 4.34 -27.48 11.13
CA THR A 67 5.48 -27.46 12.05
C THR A 67 6.41 -28.63 11.75
N ASP A 68 7.63 -28.32 11.31
CA ASP A 68 8.65 -29.34 11.02
C ASP A 68 9.44 -29.70 12.28
N SER A 69 9.74 -28.72 13.11
CA SER A 69 10.45 -28.94 14.37
C SER A 69 10.12 -27.89 15.40
N ILE A 70 10.33 -28.25 16.67
CA ILE A 70 10.14 -27.37 17.82
C ILE A 70 11.49 -27.17 18.48
N ARG A 71 11.85 -25.91 18.72
CA ARG A 71 13.03 -25.53 19.48
C ARG A 71 12.61 -25.02 20.85
N ILE A 72 13.17 -25.62 21.89
CA ILE A 72 13.01 -25.17 23.26
C ILE A 72 14.34 -24.54 23.68
N LEU A 73 14.28 -23.29 24.15
CA LEU A 73 15.39 -22.53 24.71
C LEU A 73 15.13 -22.34 26.19
N SER A 74 16.09 -22.68 27.04
CA SER A 74 15.96 -22.60 28.50
C SER A 74 17.12 -21.88 29.16
N ASN A 75 16.83 -21.20 30.27
CA ASN A 75 17.81 -20.53 31.12
C ASN A 75 17.45 -20.81 32.59
N ALA A 76 18.42 -21.21 33.39
CA ALA A 76 18.24 -21.37 34.83
C ALA A 76 18.51 -20.05 35.55
N ILE A 77 17.68 -19.76 36.55
CA ILE A 77 17.77 -18.56 37.39
C ILE A 77 18.28 -18.97 38.76
N LEU A 78 19.32 -18.31 39.25
CA LEU A 78 20.10 -18.69 40.43
C LEU A 78 20.02 -17.60 41.50
N GLY A 79 20.16 -18.01 42.77
CA GLY A 79 20.23 -17.07 43.90
C GLY A 79 21.57 -16.31 43.98
N LEU A 80 21.59 -15.21 44.73
CA LEU A 80 22.68 -14.21 44.83
C LEU A 80 24.07 -14.73 45.28
N ASN A 81 24.20 -15.97 45.77
CA ASN A 81 25.41 -16.45 46.47
C ASN A 81 26.06 -17.72 45.86
N GLN A 82 25.86 -18.03 44.58
CA GLN A 82 26.52 -19.20 43.97
C GLN A 82 27.92 -18.91 43.43
N ALA A 83 28.86 -19.83 43.69
CA ALA A 83 30.21 -19.79 43.14
C ALA A 83 30.16 -19.91 41.61
N HIS A 84 30.78 -18.95 40.93
CA HIS A 84 30.63 -18.68 39.50
C HIS A 84 31.12 -19.79 38.54
N ASP A 85 31.83 -20.79 39.04
CA ASP A 85 32.49 -21.82 38.22
C ASP A 85 31.88 -23.23 38.38
N GLN A 86 30.81 -23.36 39.16
CA GLN A 86 30.12 -24.65 39.30
C GLN A 86 29.03 -24.81 38.22
N PRO A 87 29.02 -25.94 37.47
CA PRO A 87 27.93 -26.24 36.57
C PRO A 87 26.65 -26.50 37.37
N VAL A 88 25.54 -25.99 36.85
CA VAL A 88 24.20 -26.17 37.42
C VAL A 88 23.41 -27.13 36.54
N HIS A 89 22.73 -28.07 37.18
CA HIS A 89 22.00 -29.14 36.53
C HIS A 89 20.49 -29.00 36.74
N TYR A 90 19.73 -29.10 35.65
CA TYR A 90 18.27 -29.15 35.67
C TYR A 90 17.77 -29.97 34.50
N ALA A 91 16.56 -30.52 34.63
CA ALA A 91 15.93 -31.24 33.54
C ALA A 91 14.57 -30.62 33.18
N ILE A 92 14.20 -30.73 31.91
CA ILE A 92 12.89 -30.36 31.41
C ILE A 92 12.19 -31.63 30.97
N ALA A 93 11.11 -31.98 31.67
CA ALA A 93 10.22 -33.05 31.26
C ALA A 93 9.24 -32.50 30.24
N TYR A 94 9.15 -33.14 29.07
CA TYR A 94 8.22 -32.76 28.02
C TYR A 94 7.31 -33.92 27.61
N SER A 95 6.07 -33.59 27.26
CA SER A 95 5.10 -34.53 26.68
C SER A 95 4.50 -33.95 25.41
N LEU A 96 4.46 -34.73 24.33
CA LEU A 96 3.76 -34.37 23.10
C LEU A 96 2.30 -34.84 23.20
N LEU A 97 1.37 -33.98 22.83
CA LEU A 97 -0.07 -34.21 22.97
C LEU A 97 -0.75 -34.17 21.60
N ASP A 98 -1.76 -35.03 21.42
CA ASP A 98 -2.66 -34.99 20.26
C ASP A 98 -3.75 -33.91 20.39
N GLU A 99 -4.62 -33.82 19.38
CA GLU A 99 -5.71 -32.84 19.35
C GLU A 99 -6.70 -33.03 20.52
N GLN A 100 -6.82 -34.25 21.05
CA GLN A 100 -7.64 -34.58 22.20
C GLN A 100 -6.89 -34.47 23.55
N GLN A 101 -5.70 -33.85 23.55
CA GLN A 101 -4.83 -33.69 24.73
C GLN A 101 -4.30 -35.01 25.33
N ARG A 102 -4.30 -36.11 24.56
CA ARG A 102 -3.71 -37.38 24.99
C ARG A 102 -2.22 -37.40 24.71
N ILE A 103 -1.47 -38.04 25.60
CA ILE A 103 -0.01 -38.11 25.50
C ILE A 103 0.39 -39.10 24.41
N ILE A 104 1.08 -38.58 23.38
CA ILE A 104 1.69 -39.36 22.30
C ILE A 104 3.09 -39.81 22.70
N HIS A 105 3.86 -38.92 23.33
CA HIS A 105 5.24 -39.17 23.72
C HIS A 105 5.60 -38.42 24.99
N ARG A 106 6.52 -38.98 25.78
CA ARG A 106 7.07 -38.33 26.98
C ARG A 106 8.56 -38.64 27.10
N ALA A 107 9.34 -37.61 27.36
CA ALA A 107 10.77 -37.74 27.64
C ALA A 107 11.26 -36.60 28.53
N THR A 108 12.46 -36.76 29.07
CA THR A 108 13.12 -35.77 29.92
C THR A 108 14.45 -35.39 29.28
N TYR A 109 14.72 -34.10 29.17
CA TYR A 109 15.99 -33.58 28.66
C TYR A 109 16.79 -32.95 29.79
N HIS A 110 17.99 -33.46 30.04
CA HIS A 110 18.90 -32.98 31.08
C HIS A 110 19.81 -31.88 30.53
N HIS A 111 19.92 -30.78 31.26
CA HIS A 111 20.74 -29.62 30.92
C HIS A 111 21.86 -29.45 31.94
N THR A 112 23.02 -29.05 31.42
CA THR A 112 24.14 -28.56 32.24
C THR A 112 24.45 -27.14 31.80
N ALA A 113 24.24 -26.16 32.68
CA ALA A 113 24.46 -24.76 32.39
C ALA A 113 25.55 -24.16 33.31
N ARG A 114 26.15 -23.05 32.91
CA ARG A 114 27.15 -22.32 33.72
C ARG A 114 26.68 -20.90 33.96
N VAL A 115 27.09 -20.30 35.08
CA VAL A 115 26.82 -18.89 35.36
C VAL A 115 27.60 -18.03 34.37
N THR A 116 26.94 -17.05 33.75
CA THR A 116 27.61 -16.16 32.77
C THR A 116 28.15 -14.95 33.51
N HIS A 117 29.47 -14.68 33.39
CA HIS A 117 30.10 -13.46 33.90
C HIS A 117 29.84 -12.33 32.89
N ASP A 118 29.37 -11.16 33.34
CA ASP A 118 29.22 -10.03 32.43
C ASP A 118 29.54 -8.69 33.09
N GLU A 119 30.82 -8.46 33.37
CA GLU A 119 31.31 -7.20 33.95
C GLU A 119 32.06 -6.30 32.96
N THR A 120 32.26 -6.70 31.70
CA THR A 120 33.03 -5.84 30.77
C THR A 120 32.39 -5.49 29.43
N HIS A 121 31.33 -6.16 28.93
CA HIS A 121 30.87 -5.90 27.55
C HIS A 121 29.37 -6.06 27.20
N GLN A 122 28.40 -6.29 28.12
CA GLN A 122 26.99 -6.30 27.69
C GLN A 122 26.39 -4.91 27.46
N LYS A 123 25.81 -4.79 26.26
CA LYS A 123 24.89 -3.76 25.80
C LYS A 123 23.41 -4.09 26.09
N ALA A 124 23.15 -5.11 26.93
CA ALA A 124 21.83 -5.62 27.28
C ALA A 124 21.67 -5.71 28.80
N LYS A 125 20.62 -5.13 29.37
CA LYS A 125 20.30 -5.24 30.79
C LYS A 125 19.46 -6.49 31.01
N GLN A 126 19.87 -7.33 31.94
CA GLN A 126 19.08 -8.47 32.41
C GLN A 126 18.06 -7.98 33.44
N ILE A 127 16.77 -8.11 33.15
CA ILE A 127 15.68 -7.55 33.98
C ILE A 127 14.60 -8.60 34.18
N ILE A 128 14.86 -9.56 35.06
CA ILE A 128 13.79 -10.40 35.60
C ILE A 128 12.99 -9.49 36.53
N GLU A 129 11.82 -9.05 36.09
CA GLU A 129 11.01 -8.07 36.82
C GLU A 129 10.60 -8.65 38.18
N GLN A 130 10.83 -7.86 39.24
CA GLN A 130 10.44 -8.10 40.64
C GLN A 130 11.38 -8.89 41.58
N ARG A 131 12.59 -9.31 41.22
CA ARG A 131 13.48 -9.95 42.22
C ARG A 131 14.94 -9.47 42.12
N GLU A 132 15.50 -9.14 43.28
CA GLU A 132 16.90 -8.74 43.53
C GLU A 132 17.89 -9.44 42.59
N SER A 133 18.85 -8.71 42.03
CA SER A 133 20.01 -9.13 41.22
C SER A 133 20.22 -10.65 41.03
N LEU A 134 19.28 -11.35 40.37
CA LEU A 134 19.36 -12.80 40.18
C LEU A 134 20.37 -13.09 39.08
N SER A 135 21.22 -14.10 39.30
CA SER A 135 22.18 -14.55 38.29
C SER A 135 21.51 -15.51 37.31
N VAL A 136 21.88 -15.42 36.03
CA VAL A 136 21.27 -16.25 34.98
C VAL A 136 22.33 -17.13 34.29
N SER A 137 21.95 -18.38 34.07
CA SER A 137 22.80 -19.34 33.40
C SER A 137 22.92 -19.08 31.90
N SER A 138 23.96 -19.64 31.29
CA SER A 138 24.06 -19.76 29.84
C SER A 138 22.81 -20.41 29.24
N GLY A 139 22.36 -19.91 28.09
CA GLY A 139 21.18 -20.41 27.41
C GLY A 139 21.42 -21.79 26.81
N GLN A 140 20.54 -22.73 27.14
CA GLN A 140 20.56 -24.09 26.60
C GLN A 140 19.43 -24.25 25.58
N SER A 141 19.59 -25.17 24.62
CA SER A 141 18.50 -25.48 23.70
C SER A 141 18.52 -26.92 23.24
N PHE A 142 17.33 -27.47 23.02
CA PHE A 142 17.14 -28.75 22.36
C PHE A 142 16.01 -28.64 21.32
N TYR A 143 15.99 -29.61 20.40
CA TYR A 143 15.06 -29.63 19.28
C TYR A 143 14.27 -30.93 19.28
N ILE A 144 12.99 -30.83 18.97
CA ILE A 144 12.10 -31.96 18.75
C ILE A 144 11.71 -31.94 17.29
N ASN A 145 12.03 -33.00 16.56
CA ASN A 145 11.65 -33.15 15.17
C ASN A 145 10.23 -33.70 15.08
N ASN A 146 9.32 -32.95 14.43
CA ASN A 146 7.92 -33.33 14.32
C ASN A 146 7.70 -34.46 13.29
N ALA A 147 8.69 -34.77 12.45
CA ALA A 147 8.61 -35.84 11.45
C ALA A 147 8.31 -37.22 12.07
N HIS A 148 8.65 -37.44 13.34
CA HIS A 148 8.40 -38.68 14.06
C HIS A 148 7.10 -38.65 14.90
N PHE A 149 6.40 -37.52 14.94
CA PHE A 149 5.23 -37.27 15.78
C PHE A 149 4.18 -36.44 15.03
N SER A 150 3.82 -36.86 13.81
CA SER A 150 2.92 -36.12 12.91
C SER A 150 1.55 -35.80 13.49
N ASP A 151 1.11 -36.54 14.51
CA ASP A 151 -0.20 -36.37 15.15
C ASP A 151 -0.12 -35.41 16.36
N ALA A 152 1.07 -34.92 16.71
CA ALA A 152 1.25 -33.98 17.82
C ALA A 152 0.77 -32.58 17.42
N THR A 153 -0.13 -32.02 18.23
CA THR A 153 -0.64 -30.65 18.08
C THR A 153 -0.27 -29.76 19.26
N ALA A 154 0.28 -30.33 20.33
CA ALA A 154 0.78 -29.54 21.46
C ALA A 154 1.99 -30.20 22.14
N ILE A 155 2.77 -29.37 22.84
CA ILE A 155 3.86 -29.81 23.72
C ILE A 155 3.65 -29.25 25.11
N SER A 156 3.68 -30.14 26.10
CA SER A 156 3.63 -29.84 27.52
C SER A 156 5.04 -29.84 28.09
N LEU A 157 5.42 -28.81 28.86
CA LEU A 157 6.74 -28.64 29.46
C LEU A 157 6.63 -28.45 30.98
N SER A 158 7.44 -29.16 31.74
CA SER A 158 7.55 -29.04 33.20
C SER A 158 9.01 -29.06 33.64
N LEU A 159 9.30 -28.37 34.74
CA LEU A 159 10.62 -28.35 35.34
C LEU A 159 10.81 -29.59 36.22
N GLN A 160 12.00 -30.18 36.15
CA GLN A 160 12.50 -31.12 37.15
C GLN A 160 13.84 -30.57 37.63
N SER A 161 13.83 -29.84 38.76
CA SER A 161 15.05 -29.27 39.30
C SER A 161 15.93 -30.37 39.90
N GLU A 162 17.21 -30.37 39.56
CA GLU A 162 18.18 -31.35 40.10
C GLU A 162 19.12 -30.69 41.12
N ASP A 163 19.35 -29.38 40.99
CA ASP A 163 20.16 -28.58 41.89
C ASP A 163 19.27 -27.69 42.80
N PRO A 164 19.39 -27.77 44.13
CA PRO A 164 18.64 -26.93 45.07
C PRO A 164 18.97 -25.43 44.97
N SER A 165 20.03 -25.05 44.27
CA SER A 165 20.40 -23.64 44.07
C SER A 165 19.52 -22.88 43.07
N ILE A 166 18.80 -23.63 42.23
CA ILE A 166 17.98 -23.08 41.15
C ILE A 166 16.70 -22.50 41.76
N LYS A 167 16.50 -21.21 41.54
CA LYS A 167 15.25 -20.52 41.90
C LYS A 167 14.12 -20.80 40.93
N GLY A 168 14.47 -21.13 39.69
CA GLY A 168 13.56 -21.66 38.69
C GLY A 168 14.19 -21.61 37.29
N VAL A 169 13.47 -22.13 36.30
CA VAL A 169 13.93 -22.18 34.91
C VAL A 169 12.91 -21.49 34.03
N VAL A 170 13.39 -20.64 33.13
CA VAL A 170 12.56 -19.95 32.16
C VAL A 170 12.78 -20.52 30.76
N VAL A 171 11.72 -20.57 29.95
CA VAL A 171 11.76 -21.12 28.59
C VAL A 171 11.19 -20.21 27.52
N ARG A 172 11.66 -20.41 26.30
CA ARG A 172 11.11 -19.91 25.04
C ARG A 172 10.95 -21.05 24.06
N VAL A 173 9.76 -21.18 23.51
CA VAL A 173 9.44 -22.25 22.56
C VAL A 173 9.21 -21.64 21.19
N HIS A 174 9.81 -22.24 20.15
CA HIS A 174 9.66 -21.79 18.77
C HIS A 174 9.33 -22.99 17.88
N ALA A 175 8.38 -22.80 16.97
CA ALA A 175 8.05 -23.76 15.91
C ALA A 175 8.75 -23.34 14.62
N LYS A 176 9.49 -24.26 14.01
CA LYS A 176 9.98 -24.14 12.64
C LYS A 176 8.82 -24.45 11.71
N THR A 177 8.36 -23.45 10.96
CA THR A 177 7.24 -23.60 10.04
C THR A 177 7.64 -23.31 8.61
N SER A 178 7.08 -24.05 7.67
CA SER A 178 7.22 -23.75 6.25
C SER A 178 6.56 -22.41 5.93
N ALA A 179 7.31 -21.55 5.23
CA ALA A 179 6.80 -20.28 4.77
C ALA A 179 6.12 -20.48 3.41
N SER A 180 4.82 -20.22 3.33
CA SER A 180 4.12 -20.11 2.04
C SER A 180 4.43 -18.74 1.48
N ILE A 181 5.43 -18.65 0.62
CA ILE A 181 5.81 -17.41 -0.02
C ILE A 181 5.83 -17.68 -1.53
N GLY A 182 4.95 -17.01 -2.27
CA GLY A 182 4.92 -17.09 -3.74
C GLY A 182 6.14 -16.42 -4.40
N ASP A 183 6.92 -15.66 -3.64
CA ASP A 183 8.10 -14.91 -4.10
C ASP A 183 9.22 -14.94 -3.04
N ASN A 184 10.12 -15.92 -3.18
CA ASN A 184 11.26 -16.14 -2.28
C ASN A 184 12.24 -14.95 -2.26
N THR A 185 12.37 -14.23 -3.37
CA THR A 185 13.29 -13.10 -3.52
C THR A 185 12.80 -11.91 -2.70
N ASN A 186 11.51 -11.62 -2.74
CA ASN A 186 10.92 -10.59 -1.90
C ASN A 186 11.01 -10.93 -0.40
N ALA A 187 10.87 -12.20 -0.02
CA ALA A 187 11.07 -12.61 1.37
C ALA A 187 12.52 -12.45 1.83
N TRP A 188 13.48 -12.77 0.97
CA TRP A 188 14.90 -12.58 1.24
C TRP A 188 15.23 -11.10 1.46
N LEU A 189 14.72 -10.22 0.61
CA LEU A 189 14.94 -8.77 0.71
C LEU A 189 14.34 -8.16 1.99
N LYS A 190 13.27 -8.75 2.54
CA LYS A 190 12.68 -8.34 3.82
C LYS A 190 13.55 -8.67 5.03
N TYR A 191 14.46 -9.64 4.94
CA TYR A 191 15.38 -9.91 6.05
C TYR A 191 16.39 -8.76 6.22
N PRO A 192 16.65 -8.31 7.46
CA PRO A 192 17.68 -7.33 7.75
C PRO A 192 19.03 -7.75 7.17
N LEU A 193 19.85 -6.79 6.72
CA LEU A 193 21.16 -7.08 6.11
C LEU A 193 22.05 -7.95 7.01
N ALA A 194 22.03 -7.71 8.33
CA ALA A 194 22.78 -8.53 9.30
C ALA A 194 22.26 -9.97 9.36
N TRP A 195 20.95 -10.16 9.23
CA TRP A 195 20.32 -11.49 9.23
C TRP A 195 20.61 -12.22 7.91
N ARG A 196 20.53 -11.52 6.78
CA ARG A 196 20.95 -12.04 5.48
C ARG A 196 22.42 -12.46 5.48
N ALA A 197 23.31 -11.61 6.01
CA ALA A 197 24.73 -11.93 6.14
C ALA A 197 24.98 -13.14 7.05
N ARG A 198 24.19 -13.29 8.12
CA ARG A 198 24.26 -14.45 9.03
C ARG A 198 23.74 -15.73 8.40
N ILE A 199 22.65 -15.65 7.63
CA ILE A 199 22.12 -16.80 6.89
C ILE A 199 23.06 -17.13 5.72
N SER A 200 23.67 -16.15 5.06
CA SER A 200 24.57 -16.40 3.94
C SER A 200 26.03 -16.61 4.36
N SER A 201 26.34 -16.67 5.67
CA SER A 201 27.73 -16.66 6.14
C SER A 201 28.51 -17.93 5.79
N TYR A 202 27.80 -19.01 5.41
CA TYR A 202 28.41 -20.23 4.90
C TYR A 202 28.78 -20.15 3.41
N HIS A 203 28.40 -19.07 2.73
CA HIS A 203 28.71 -18.83 1.32
C HIS A 203 29.86 -17.84 1.16
N THR A 204 30.82 -18.17 0.30
CA THR A 204 32.02 -17.35 0.04
C THR A 204 31.74 -16.05 -0.71
N LEU A 205 30.63 -15.96 -1.45
CA LEU A 205 30.30 -14.83 -2.33
C LEU A 205 29.42 -13.75 -1.67
N GLY A 206 29.00 -13.94 -0.41
CA GLY A 206 28.21 -12.98 0.35
C GLY A 206 26.71 -12.93 -0.03
N PRO A 207 25.90 -12.12 0.69
CA PRO A 207 24.43 -12.16 0.62
C PRO A 207 23.82 -11.64 -0.69
N ASN A 208 24.62 -10.96 -1.53
CA ASN A 208 24.18 -10.36 -2.79
C ASN A 208 24.47 -11.22 -4.03
N ALA A 209 25.17 -12.35 -3.85
CA ALA A 209 25.57 -13.25 -4.92
C ALA A 209 25.05 -14.68 -4.68
N LEU A 210 23.87 -14.80 -4.08
CA LEU A 210 23.17 -16.06 -3.90
C LEU A 210 22.31 -16.36 -5.12
N SER A 211 22.30 -17.63 -5.53
CA SER A 211 21.36 -18.14 -6.52
C SER A 211 19.93 -18.17 -5.97
N ASP A 212 18.95 -18.26 -6.87
CA ASP A 212 17.53 -18.34 -6.50
C ASP A 212 17.21 -19.56 -5.64
N GLU A 213 17.91 -20.69 -5.83
CA GLU A 213 17.75 -21.90 -5.02
C GLU A 213 18.32 -21.72 -3.61
N GLU A 214 19.44 -21.03 -3.47
CA GLU A 214 20.01 -20.70 -2.16
C GLU A 214 19.14 -19.70 -1.40
N ILE A 215 18.57 -18.73 -2.11
CA ILE A 215 17.58 -17.79 -1.59
C ILE A 215 16.33 -18.56 -1.14
N ALA A 216 15.80 -19.45 -1.98
CA ALA A 216 14.64 -20.27 -1.67
C ALA A 216 14.89 -21.11 -0.41
N ASN A 217 16.05 -21.77 -0.29
CA ASN A 217 16.41 -22.54 0.89
C ASN A 217 16.58 -21.68 2.16
N ALA A 218 17.13 -20.47 2.02
CA ALA A 218 17.31 -19.53 3.11
C ALA A 218 15.99 -18.98 3.68
N VAL A 219 14.96 -18.83 2.84
CA VAL A 219 13.64 -18.29 3.24
C VAL A 219 12.56 -19.37 3.43
N ARG A 220 12.89 -20.64 3.14
CA ARG A 220 11.95 -21.78 3.17
C ARG A 220 11.27 -21.99 4.52
N TYR A 221 12.00 -21.73 5.60
CA TYR A 221 11.54 -21.98 6.96
C TYR A 221 11.70 -20.75 7.83
N ASP A 222 10.71 -20.49 8.67
CA ASP A 222 10.74 -19.44 9.68
C ASP A 222 10.50 -20.01 11.08
N TRP A 223 11.12 -19.41 12.09
CA TRP A 223 10.96 -19.79 13.50
C TRP A 223 9.91 -18.91 14.17
N ARG A 224 8.69 -19.43 14.31
CA ARG A 224 7.59 -18.71 14.96
C ARG A 224 7.60 -18.99 16.45
N LYS A 225 7.55 -17.95 17.28
CA LYS A 225 7.44 -18.09 18.73
C LYS A 225 6.08 -18.70 19.10
N LEU A 226 6.10 -19.72 19.97
CA LEU A 226 4.89 -20.29 20.57
C LEU A 226 4.64 -19.65 21.95
N ALA A 227 3.37 -19.40 22.24
CA ALA A 227 2.91 -18.99 23.56
C ALA A 227 2.26 -20.18 24.27
N PRO A 228 2.37 -20.27 25.61
CA PRO A 228 1.65 -21.29 26.36
C PRO A 228 0.15 -20.97 26.33
N GLN A 229 -0.67 -22.01 26.46
CA GLN A 229 -2.12 -21.88 26.63
C GLN A 229 -2.44 -21.29 28.01
N GLY A 230 -3.46 -20.44 28.06
CA GLY A 230 -3.95 -19.81 29.28
C GLY A 230 -3.75 -18.29 29.32
N VAL A 231 -4.01 -17.71 30.48
CA VAL A 231 -3.89 -16.26 30.75
C VAL A 231 -2.61 -15.99 31.56
N PRO A 232 -1.73 -15.06 31.11
CA PRO A 232 -0.56 -14.65 31.88
C PRO A 232 -0.92 -14.15 33.28
N GLY A 233 -0.16 -14.56 34.30
CA GLY A 233 -0.41 -14.22 35.71
C GLY A 233 -1.52 -15.03 36.39
N VAL A 234 -2.21 -15.90 35.64
CA VAL A 234 -3.21 -16.85 36.18
C VAL A 234 -2.75 -18.28 35.95
N ASP A 235 -2.53 -18.64 34.67
CA ASP A 235 -2.17 -20.00 34.25
C ASP A 235 -0.67 -20.17 34.08
N PHE A 236 0.06 -19.09 33.77
CA PHE A 236 1.51 -19.10 33.62
C PHE A 236 2.13 -17.75 33.97
N ASP A 237 3.34 -17.80 34.52
CA ASP A 237 4.14 -16.61 34.82
C ASP A 237 5.04 -16.28 33.63
N ASN A 238 4.98 -15.03 33.15
CA ASN A 238 5.86 -14.53 32.11
C ASN A 238 6.82 -13.47 32.67
N ASP A 239 7.97 -13.31 32.01
CA ASP A 239 8.99 -12.37 32.44
C ASP A 239 9.86 -11.94 31.25
N THR A 240 10.77 -10.98 31.45
CA THR A 240 11.69 -10.49 30.43
C THR A 240 13.12 -10.89 30.77
N LEU A 241 13.70 -11.83 30.02
CA LEU A 241 15.06 -12.31 30.35
C LEU A 241 16.15 -11.28 30.04
N TYR A 242 15.98 -10.53 28.95
CA TYR A 242 16.91 -9.50 28.49
C TYR A 242 16.12 -8.33 27.92
N GLU A 243 16.57 -7.13 28.22
CA GLU A 243 16.14 -5.89 27.61
C GLU A 243 17.37 -5.13 27.08
N MET A 244 17.46 -4.97 25.76
CA MET A 244 18.37 -3.98 25.17
C MET A 244 17.58 -2.67 25.05
N LEU A 245 17.70 -1.80 26.06
CA LEU A 245 17.15 -0.46 26.01
C LEU A 245 18.09 0.44 25.19
N PRO A 246 17.62 1.07 24.10
CA PRO A 246 18.41 2.10 23.45
C PRO A 246 18.52 3.37 24.32
N TYR A 247 17.58 3.62 25.25
CA TYR A 247 17.58 4.73 26.24
C TYR A 247 16.54 4.48 27.36
N SER A 248 16.59 5.26 28.45
CA SER A 248 15.64 5.23 29.58
C SER A 248 14.20 5.53 29.13
N VAL A 249 13.35 4.50 29.06
CA VAL A 249 11.91 4.66 28.87
C VAL A 249 11.29 5.03 30.22
N ILE A 250 10.81 6.27 30.33
CA ILE A 250 9.77 6.60 31.32
C ILE A 250 8.58 5.73 30.94
N GLY A 251 8.16 4.86 31.87
CA GLY A 251 7.22 3.77 31.62
C GLY A 251 6.02 4.18 30.77
N TYR A 252 5.74 3.39 29.75
CA TYR A 252 4.42 3.38 29.14
C TYR A 252 3.43 2.97 30.23
N ASP A 253 2.75 3.96 30.79
CA ASP A 253 1.59 3.73 31.63
C ASP A 253 0.51 3.06 30.77
N PHE A 254 0.23 1.79 31.07
CA PHE A 254 -0.87 1.06 30.48
C PHE A 254 -2.17 1.68 31.02
N SER A 255 -2.66 2.74 30.37
CA SER A 255 -3.99 3.24 30.68
C SER A 255 -5.01 2.12 30.44
N ALA A 256 -5.98 2.01 31.35
CA ALA A 256 -6.96 0.91 31.43
C ALA A 256 -7.94 0.81 30.24
N LYS A 257 -7.72 1.55 29.16
CA LYS A 257 -8.49 1.49 27.91
C LYS A 257 -7.54 1.48 26.71
N GLN A 258 -6.92 0.33 26.44
CA GLN A 258 -6.23 0.12 25.17
C GLN A 258 -7.24 0.14 24.03
N VAL A 259 -7.33 1.26 23.32
CA VAL A 259 -8.13 1.36 22.10
C VAL A 259 -7.38 0.65 20.97
N ASN A 260 -7.99 -0.35 20.34
CA ASN A 260 -7.43 -1.04 19.17
C ASN A 260 -6.99 0.01 18.12
N GLN A 261 -5.68 0.13 17.89
CA GLN A 261 -5.08 1.14 17.01
C GLN A 261 -5.49 0.95 15.55
N ASP A 262 -5.86 -0.27 15.17
CA ASP A 262 -6.28 -0.64 13.82
C ASP A 262 -7.80 -0.53 13.61
N ALA A 263 -8.59 -0.31 14.67
CA ALA A 263 -10.03 -0.08 14.54
C ALA A 263 -10.32 1.25 13.83
N PHE A 264 -11.45 1.31 13.15
CA PHE A 264 -11.93 2.49 12.44
C PHE A 264 -12.57 3.40 13.48
N TYR A 265 -12.00 4.58 13.65
CA TYR A 265 -12.53 5.65 14.49
C TYR A 265 -13.26 6.65 13.61
N THR A 266 -14.48 7.02 13.96
CA THR A 266 -15.24 8.07 13.28
C THR A 266 -15.86 9.02 14.29
N ASP A 267 -15.94 10.30 13.94
CA ASP A 267 -16.64 11.35 14.69
C ASP A 267 -17.18 12.41 13.72
N ASP A 268 -17.68 13.53 14.26
CA ASP A 268 -18.26 14.64 13.51
C ASP A 268 -17.26 15.31 12.54
N GLU A 269 -15.96 15.08 12.71
CA GLU A 269 -14.91 15.67 11.88
C GLU A 269 -14.13 14.63 11.03
N LEU A 270 -14.13 13.36 11.45
CA LEU A 270 -13.37 12.26 10.85
C LEU A 270 -14.29 11.13 10.40
N SER A 271 -14.34 10.91 9.09
CA SER A 271 -14.93 9.75 8.44
C SER A 271 -13.87 8.69 8.12
N ALA A 272 -14.31 7.47 7.86
CA ALA A 272 -13.47 6.38 7.37
C ALA A 272 -14.06 5.80 6.08
N SER A 273 -13.27 5.04 5.33
CA SER A 273 -13.75 4.39 4.11
C SER A 273 -13.06 3.05 3.88
N LEU A 274 -13.74 2.18 3.15
CA LEU A 274 -13.18 0.90 2.73
C LEU A 274 -13.64 0.55 1.31
N LYS A 275 -12.72 -0.03 0.54
CA LYS A 275 -12.98 -0.47 -0.83
C LYS A 275 -13.49 -1.91 -0.82
N VAL A 276 -14.51 -2.15 -1.63
CA VAL A 276 -15.08 -3.48 -1.90
C VAL A 276 -14.70 -3.83 -3.33
N ASP A 277 -13.91 -4.88 -3.53
CA ASP A 277 -13.40 -5.23 -4.86
C ASP A 277 -14.32 -6.22 -5.60
N ALA A 278 -15.14 -6.99 -4.89
CA ALA A 278 -16.05 -7.99 -5.45
C ALA A 278 -17.43 -7.94 -4.79
N LEU A 279 -18.46 -8.45 -5.47
CA LEU A 279 -19.79 -8.60 -4.89
C LEU A 279 -19.74 -9.59 -3.73
N GLN A 280 -19.86 -9.12 -2.50
CA GLN A 280 -19.71 -9.94 -1.31
C GLN A 280 -20.46 -9.39 -0.10
N ASP A 281 -20.57 -10.20 0.95
CA ASP A 281 -21.04 -9.73 2.25
C ASP A 281 -19.89 -9.04 3.01
N ILE A 282 -20.22 -7.96 3.72
CA ILE A 282 -19.28 -7.24 4.60
C ILE A 282 -19.82 -7.31 6.03
N TYR A 283 -18.93 -7.56 6.99
CA TYR A 283 -19.28 -7.65 8.41
C TYR A 283 -18.58 -6.55 9.20
N PHE A 284 -19.23 -6.06 10.25
CA PHE A 284 -18.57 -5.16 11.19
C PHE A 284 -19.03 -5.36 12.63
N ILE A 285 -18.13 -5.04 13.55
CA ILE A 285 -18.38 -5.06 15.00
C ILE A 285 -18.37 -3.62 15.51
N SER A 286 -19.43 -3.19 16.19
CA SER A 286 -19.51 -1.90 16.88
C SER A 286 -20.57 -1.92 17.98
N GLU A 287 -20.24 -1.35 19.15
CA GLU A 287 -21.18 -1.19 20.27
C GLU A 287 -22.21 -0.07 20.01
N GLN A 288 -21.90 0.86 19.11
CA GLN A 288 -22.71 2.05 18.80
C GLN A 288 -23.08 2.10 17.32
N ALA A 289 -23.41 0.95 16.73
CA ALA A 289 -23.69 0.84 15.30
C ALA A 289 -24.85 1.73 14.81
N ALA A 290 -25.79 2.11 15.69
CA ALA A 290 -26.89 3.02 15.36
C ALA A 290 -26.42 4.45 15.02
N GLU A 291 -25.24 4.84 15.50
CA GLU A 291 -24.62 6.16 15.24
C GLU A 291 -23.81 6.19 13.94
N LEU A 292 -23.63 5.03 13.29
CA LEU A 292 -22.89 4.92 12.03
C LEU A 292 -23.79 5.22 10.84
N HIS A 293 -23.36 6.17 10.02
CA HIS A 293 -23.92 6.45 8.70
C HIS A 293 -23.06 5.77 7.63
N LEU A 294 -23.67 4.80 6.93
CA LEU A 294 -23.00 3.98 5.94
C LEU A 294 -23.52 4.33 4.55
N THR A 295 -22.66 4.83 3.67
CA THR A 295 -23.02 5.18 2.30
C THR A 295 -22.10 4.48 1.32
N TRP A 296 -22.69 3.74 0.37
CA TRP A 296 -21.97 3.13 -0.74
C TRP A 296 -21.89 4.11 -1.91
N TYR A 297 -20.70 4.22 -2.50
CA TYR A 297 -20.39 5.02 -3.66
C TYR A 297 -19.89 4.12 -4.79
N ASP A 298 -20.45 4.34 -5.97
CA ASP A 298 -19.90 3.81 -7.21
C ASP A 298 -18.63 4.60 -7.58
N LEU A 299 -17.50 3.91 -7.66
CA LEU A 299 -16.22 4.56 -8.01
C LEU A 299 -16.20 5.03 -9.47
N GLU A 300 -17.05 4.45 -10.33
CA GLU A 300 -17.18 4.84 -11.73
C GLU A 300 -18.22 5.96 -11.94
N GLY A 301 -19.03 6.25 -10.92
CA GLY A 301 -20.01 7.34 -10.98
C GLY A 301 -21.22 7.09 -11.89
N PHE A 302 -21.52 5.83 -12.24
CA PHE A 302 -22.73 5.49 -13.00
C PHE A 302 -23.97 5.43 -12.09
N LEU A 303 -23.80 4.94 -10.86
CA LEU A 303 -24.89 4.85 -9.88
C LEU A 303 -24.76 5.93 -8.80
N PRO A 304 -25.88 6.57 -8.40
CA PRO A 304 -25.86 7.54 -7.31
C PRO A 304 -25.52 6.86 -5.97
N PRO A 305 -25.00 7.61 -4.99
CA PRO A 305 -24.70 7.09 -3.67
C PRO A 305 -25.93 6.47 -3.02
N HIS A 306 -25.75 5.33 -2.36
CA HIS A 306 -26.84 4.57 -1.75
C HIS A 306 -26.54 4.27 -0.28
N VAL A 307 -27.48 4.61 0.61
CA VAL A 307 -27.36 4.36 2.05
C VAL A 307 -27.48 2.88 2.34
N LEU A 308 -26.47 2.30 2.99
CA LEU A 308 -26.46 0.91 3.39
C LEU A 308 -27.14 0.75 4.76
N ARG A 309 -27.98 -0.29 4.88
CA ARG A 309 -28.64 -0.64 6.15
C ARG A 309 -28.08 -1.97 6.65
N PRO A 310 -27.49 -2.00 7.86
CA PRO A 310 -26.95 -3.22 8.43
C PRO A 310 -28.04 -4.11 9.02
N ASP A 311 -27.91 -5.42 8.79
CA ASP A 311 -28.71 -6.45 9.43
C ASP A 311 -28.02 -6.92 10.71
N HIS A 312 -28.81 -7.15 11.77
CA HIS A 312 -28.30 -7.77 12.99
C HIS A 312 -27.96 -9.25 12.75
N THR A 313 -26.85 -9.70 13.33
CA THR A 313 -26.52 -11.13 13.40
C THR A 313 -26.89 -11.72 14.76
N ALA A 314 -26.80 -13.05 14.90
CA ALA A 314 -27.02 -13.73 16.18
C ALA A 314 -25.98 -13.38 17.26
N THR A 315 -24.82 -12.84 16.85
CA THR A 315 -23.75 -12.44 17.77
C THR A 315 -23.95 -10.97 18.16
N ALA A 316 -23.86 -10.67 19.46
CA ALA A 316 -23.99 -9.31 19.96
C ALA A 316 -22.98 -8.36 19.31
N ASN A 317 -23.44 -7.16 18.95
CA ASN A 317 -22.65 -6.09 18.31
C ASN A 317 -22.03 -6.43 16.95
N LEU A 318 -22.37 -7.57 16.35
CA LEU A 318 -21.95 -7.97 15.00
C LEU A 318 -23.08 -7.72 14.00
N TYR A 319 -22.74 -7.01 12.95
CA TYR A 319 -23.65 -6.56 11.90
C TYR A 319 -23.19 -7.05 10.54
N LYS A 320 -24.16 -7.22 9.63
CA LYS A 320 -23.94 -7.70 8.27
C LYS A 320 -24.49 -6.71 7.25
N LEU A 321 -23.71 -6.44 6.21
CA LEU A 321 -24.13 -5.80 4.98
C LEU A 321 -24.16 -6.87 3.88
N ALA A 322 -25.36 -7.24 3.44
CA ALA A 322 -25.52 -8.32 2.47
C ALA A 322 -25.28 -7.86 1.03
N LYS A 323 -24.55 -8.66 0.25
CA LYS A 323 -24.36 -8.50 -1.21
C LYS A 323 -23.95 -7.07 -1.63
N VAL A 324 -22.95 -6.51 -0.96
CA VAL A 324 -22.40 -5.20 -1.30
C VAL A 324 -21.67 -5.29 -2.63
N LYS A 325 -22.04 -4.42 -3.59
CA LYS A 325 -21.40 -4.35 -4.92
C LYS A 325 -19.99 -3.77 -4.83
N PRO A 326 -19.10 -4.07 -5.80
CA PRO A 326 -17.81 -3.41 -5.91
C PRO A 326 -17.94 -1.89 -5.89
N GLY A 327 -17.11 -1.20 -5.13
CA GLY A 327 -17.22 0.25 -4.92
C GLY A 327 -16.54 0.69 -3.61
N LEU A 328 -16.98 1.82 -3.07
CA LEU A 328 -16.44 2.39 -1.83
C LEU A 328 -17.55 2.55 -0.79
N ILE A 329 -17.33 2.06 0.42
CA ILE A 329 -18.21 2.37 1.56
C ILE A 329 -17.56 3.50 2.35
N SER A 330 -18.28 4.61 2.52
CA SER A 330 -17.96 5.65 3.49
C SER A 330 -18.68 5.37 4.81
N VAL A 331 -17.96 5.55 5.91
CA VAL A 331 -18.40 5.34 7.29
C VAL A 331 -18.21 6.66 8.02
N SER A 332 -19.29 7.28 8.47
CA SER A 332 -19.26 8.51 9.25
C SER A 332 -20.15 8.40 10.49
N SER A 333 -19.97 9.28 11.46
CA SER A 333 -20.81 9.37 12.66
C SER A 333 -20.83 10.80 13.18
N ASN A 334 -21.83 11.17 13.98
CA ASN A 334 -21.84 12.48 14.66
C ASN A 334 -21.21 12.41 16.06
N LEU A 335 -20.91 11.21 16.54
CA LEU A 335 -20.29 10.93 17.82
C LEU A 335 -19.04 10.08 17.62
N PRO A 336 -18.08 10.09 18.57
CA PRO A 336 -16.92 9.21 18.55
C PRO A 336 -17.34 7.73 18.62
N VAL A 337 -17.20 7.02 17.50
CA VAL A 337 -17.55 5.60 17.36
C VAL A 337 -16.33 4.81 16.90
N ILE A 338 -16.17 3.61 17.46
CA ILE A 338 -15.17 2.65 17.03
C ILE A 338 -15.88 1.47 16.35
N SER A 339 -15.35 1.07 15.19
CA SER A 339 -15.82 -0.09 14.44
C SER A 339 -14.67 -0.95 13.91
N GLN A 340 -14.89 -2.26 13.81
CA GLN A 340 -13.95 -3.21 13.20
C GLN A 340 -14.63 -3.88 12.02
N TRP A 341 -13.96 -3.94 10.87
CA TRP A 341 -14.55 -4.35 9.60
C TRP A 341 -13.90 -5.62 9.07
N TYR A 342 -14.69 -6.48 8.43
CA TYR A 342 -14.26 -7.78 7.92
C TYR A 342 -14.89 -8.09 6.57
N TYR A 343 -14.12 -8.74 5.70
CA TYR A 343 -14.64 -9.35 4.48
C TYR A 343 -15.44 -10.64 4.78
N HIS A 344 -16.08 -11.20 3.75
CA HIS A 344 -16.91 -12.39 3.90
C HIS A 344 -16.16 -13.60 4.49
N ASP A 345 -14.87 -13.73 4.16
CA ASP A 345 -13.95 -14.76 4.65
C ASP A 345 -13.41 -14.49 6.07
N LYS A 346 -13.95 -13.48 6.75
CA LYS A 346 -13.54 -12.99 8.08
C LYS A 346 -12.13 -12.41 8.13
N GLN A 347 -11.51 -12.08 6.99
CA GLN A 347 -10.27 -11.30 6.99
C GLN A 347 -10.55 -9.87 7.46
N PRO A 348 -9.76 -9.32 8.39
CA PRO A 348 -9.93 -7.96 8.86
C PRO A 348 -9.56 -6.96 7.75
N ILE A 349 -10.39 -5.92 7.63
CA ILE A 349 -10.16 -4.80 6.72
C ILE A 349 -9.29 -3.78 7.45
N GLY A 350 -8.01 -3.72 7.08
CA GLY A 350 -7.05 -2.74 7.59
C GLY A 350 -7.05 -1.45 6.79
N ALA A 351 -6.68 -0.33 7.42
CA ALA A 351 -6.43 0.90 6.69
C ALA A 351 -5.00 0.94 6.11
N LEU A 352 -4.83 1.70 5.04
CA LEU A 352 -3.52 2.00 4.49
C LEU A 352 -2.77 2.97 5.39
N HIS A 353 -1.45 2.96 5.27
CA HIS A 353 -0.59 3.83 6.06
C HIS A 353 0.53 4.39 5.18
N SER A 354 0.93 5.62 5.48
CA SER A 354 2.11 6.23 4.87
C SER A 354 2.95 6.92 5.93
N PHE A 355 4.26 6.90 5.72
CA PHE A 355 5.24 7.45 6.64
C PHE A 355 5.71 8.82 6.13
N TYR A 356 5.76 9.80 7.02
CA TYR A 356 6.16 11.17 6.72
C TYR A 356 7.19 11.66 7.75
N TYR A 357 8.11 12.50 7.30
CA TYR A 357 9.05 13.23 8.15
C TYR A 357 8.52 14.62 8.44
N GLN A 358 8.77 15.14 9.63
CA GLN A 358 8.46 16.51 10.00
C GLN A 358 9.66 17.41 9.72
N ILE A 359 9.44 18.47 8.94
CA ILE A 359 10.39 19.57 8.71
C ILE A 359 9.86 20.86 9.30
N ASP A 360 10.78 21.73 9.72
CA ASP A 360 10.54 23.06 10.31
C ASP A 360 11.82 23.91 10.20
N ASN A 361 11.86 25.08 10.86
CA ASN A 361 13.02 25.98 10.82
C ASN A 361 14.32 25.33 11.33
N ASP A 362 14.20 24.36 12.24
CA ASP A 362 15.34 23.74 12.93
C ASP A 362 15.65 22.34 12.39
N SER A 363 14.85 21.83 11.45
CA SER A 363 15.01 20.48 10.93
C SER A 363 14.60 20.36 9.48
N ASP A 364 15.57 19.93 8.68
CA ASP A 364 15.38 19.60 7.28
C ASP A 364 15.43 18.09 7.05
N VAL A 365 14.94 17.67 5.89
CA VAL A 365 15.06 16.30 5.44
C VAL A 365 16.01 16.24 4.25
N ARG A 366 16.89 15.25 4.24
CA ARG A 366 17.84 14.99 3.16
C ARG A 366 17.49 13.67 2.47
N TYR A 367 17.46 13.68 1.13
CA TYR A 367 17.25 12.48 0.33
C TYR A 367 18.35 12.36 -0.73
N SER A 368 19.06 11.23 -0.74
CA SER A 368 19.84 10.83 -1.92
C SER A 368 18.92 10.57 -3.11
N VAL A 369 19.26 11.14 -4.25
CA VAL A 369 18.50 11.03 -5.50
C VAL A 369 19.41 10.63 -6.64
N VAL A 370 18.85 9.99 -7.65
CA VAL A 370 19.59 9.58 -8.84
C VAL A 370 19.50 10.68 -9.90
N PRO A 371 20.58 11.00 -10.63
CA PRO A 371 20.49 11.90 -11.78
C PRO A 371 19.47 11.43 -12.83
N ASP A 372 18.93 12.36 -13.62
CA ASP A 372 17.93 12.09 -14.67
C ASP A 372 16.68 11.34 -14.16
N SER A 373 16.39 11.45 -12.85
CA SER A 373 15.18 10.93 -12.22
C SER A 373 14.15 12.03 -12.01
N ASP A 374 12.90 11.63 -11.86
CA ASP A 374 11.82 12.51 -11.41
C ASP A 374 11.55 12.26 -9.93
N VAL A 375 11.15 13.30 -9.22
CA VAL A 375 10.75 13.22 -7.81
C VAL A 375 9.35 13.75 -7.59
N LYS A 376 8.63 13.08 -6.70
CA LYS A 376 7.31 13.46 -6.19
C LYS A 376 7.44 13.76 -4.70
N LEU A 377 7.01 14.95 -4.32
CA LEU A 377 7.02 15.46 -2.96
C LEU A 377 5.58 15.53 -2.46
N ASP A 378 5.27 14.77 -1.43
CA ASP A 378 3.97 14.76 -0.77
C ASP A 378 4.07 15.60 0.51
N PHE A 379 3.38 16.73 0.56
CA PHE A 379 3.35 17.65 1.70
C PHE A 379 2.02 17.62 2.43
N ARG A 380 2.07 17.75 3.76
CA ARG A 380 0.90 17.97 4.62
C ARG A 380 1.21 19.03 5.66
N THR A 381 0.32 20.02 5.81
CA THR A 381 0.47 21.12 6.77
C THR A 381 -0.87 21.62 7.29
N ILE A 382 -0.88 22.05 8.55
CA ILE A 382 -2.04 22.68 9.19
C ILE A 382 -2.03 24.21 9.10
N GLN A 383 -0.97 24.80 8.53
CA GLN A 383 -0.81 26.24 8.36
C GLN A 383 -0.18 26.56 7.01
N ILE A 384 -0.46 27.75 6.45
CA ILE A 384 0.24 28.20 5.24
C ILE A 384 1.74 28.23 5.53
N SER A 385 2.51 27.47 4.75
CA SER A 385 3.94 27.23 4.98
C SER A 385 4.72 27.42 3.68
N GLN A 386 5.89 28.06 3.77
CA GLN A 386 6.87 28.17 2.69
C GLN A 386 7.87 27.03 2.82
N VAL A 387 7.99 26.24 1.76
CA VAL A 387 8.93 25.13 1.65
C VAL A 387 10.00 25.49 0.65
N LYS A 388 11.27 25.26 1.01
CA LYS A 388 12.41 25.43 0.12
C LYS A 388 13.01 24.07 -0.21
N VAL A 389 13.09 23.75 -1.50
CA VAL A 389 13.73 22.54 -2.01
C VAL A 389 15.06 22.94 -2.65
N LYS A 390 16.16 22.40 -2.16
CA LYS A 390 17.52 22.68 -2.67
C LYS A 390 18.16 21.42 -3.22
N LEU A 391 18.71 21.50 -4.43
CA LEU A 391 19.45 20.43 -5.08
C LEU A 391 20.94 20.62 -4.87
N TYR A 392 21.66 19.54 -4.56
CA TYR A 392 23.09 19.59 -4.30
C TYR A 392 23.84 18.56 -5.15
N SER A 393 25.05 18.94 -5.53
CA SER A 393 26.04 18.02 -6.10
C SER A 393 26.68 17.15 -5.02
N GLU A 394 27.41 16.10 -5.45
CA GLU A 394 28.17 15.23 -4.56
C GLU A 394 29.19 16.00 -3.71
N LYS A 395 29.77 17.07 -4.25
CA LYS A 395 30.71 17.97 -3.54
C LYS A 395 30.02 18.95 -2.59
N GLY A 396 28.69 18.93 -2.50
CA GLY A 396 27.90 19.82 -1.65
C GLY A 396 27.68 21.23 -2.21
N ALA A 397 28.06 21.49 -3.46
CA ALA A 397 27.68 22.74 -4.13
C ALA A 397 26.18 22.73 -4.44
N GLU A 398 25.49 23.82 -4.11
CA GLU A 398 24.08 24.05 -4.45
C GLU A 398 23.94 24.23 -5.97
N LEU A 399 23.08 23.41 -6.58
CA LEU A 399 22.84 23.41 -8.01
C LEU A 399 21.66 24.30 -8.36
N ASN A 400 20.52 24.09 -7.69
CA ASN A 400 19.27 24.82 -7.87
C ASN A 400 18.53 24.94 -6.53
N GLN A 401 17.64 25.93 -6.44
CA GLN A 401 16.72 26.11 -5.33
C GLN A 401 15.32 26.47 -5.85
N PHE A 402 14.30 25.91 -5.23
CA PHE A 402 12.90 26.20 -5.50
C PHE A 402 12.17 26.58 -4.21
N SER A 403 11.15 27.44 -4.32
CA SER A 403 10.27 27.83 -3.22
C SER A 403 8.84 27.46 -3.57
N ILE A 404 8.18 26.75 -2.67
CA ILE A 404 6.84 26.20 -2.85
C ILE A 404 5.97 26.67 -1.68
N THR A 405 4.79 27.22 -1.99
CA THR A 405 3.81 27.59 -0.97
C THR A 405 2.82 26.43 -0.79
N ILE A 406 2.70 25.92 0.43
CA ILE A 406 1.76 24.85 0.78
C ILE A 406 0.62 25.45 1.60
N HIS A 407 -0.62 25.18 1.20
CA HIS A 407 -1.82 25.70 1.87
C HIS A 407 -2.43 24.64 2.80
N PRO A 408 -3.07 24.99 3.91
CA PRO A 408 -3.72 23.99 4.75
C PRO A 408 -5.10 23.61 4.21
N GLU A 409 -5.33 22.32 4.03
CA GLU A 409 -6.65 21.74 3.73
C GLU A 409 -6.84 20.52 4.62
N LEU A 410 -7.66 20.61 5.67
CA LEU A 410 -7.83 19.52 6.64
C LEU A 410 -8.57 18.35 6.01
N SER A 411 -7.99 17.15 6.13
CA SER A 411 -8.61 15.93 5.67
C SER A 411 -9.77 15.54 6.59
N GLN A 412 -10.90 15.16 6.00
CA GLN A 412 -12.00 14.52 6.71
C GLN A 412 -11.77 13.02 6.90
N PHE A 413 -10.69 12.46 6.35
CA PHE A 413 -10.48 11.02 6.24
C PHE A 413 -9.13 10.58 6.80
N ASP A 414 -8.06 11.23 6.37
CA ASP A 414 -6.71 10.90 6.83
C ASP A 414 -6.47 11.39 8.24
N ARG A 415 -5.70 10.64 9.02
CA ARG A 415 -5.44 10.96 10.43
C ARG A 415 -4.10 10.45 10.92
N ILE A 416 -3.60 11.06 11.99
CA ILE A 416 -2.41 10.62 12.72
C ILE A 416 -2.84 10.08 14.08
N ILE A 417 -2.17 9.02 14.54
CA ILE A 417 -2.31 8.50 15.90
C ILE A 417 -1.24 9.18 16.75
N LEU A 418 -1.67 9.96 17.74
CA LEU A 418 -0.78 10.65 18.67
C LEU A 418 -0.27 9.69 19.76
N ALA A 419 0.72 10.13 20.54
CA ALA A 419 1.34 9.31 21.59
C ALA A 419 0.35 8.91 22.70
N ASP A 420 -0.67 9.73 22.95
CA ASP A 420 -1.79 9.45 23.85
C ASP A 420 -2.86 8.52 23.23
N THR A 421 -2.58 7.95 22.05
CA THR A 421 -3.46 7.16 21.21
C THR A 421 -4.67 7.90 20.64
N SER A 422 -4.79 9.21 20.84
CA SER A 422 -5.86 9.99 20.20
C SER A 422 -5.68 10.03 18.68
N ARG A 423 -6.80 10.11 17.95
CA ARG A 423 -6.81 10.23 16.49
C ARG A 423 -6.97 11.70 16.16
N SER A 424 -5.95 12.29 15.56
CA SER A 424 -5.95 13.71 15.21
C SER A 424 -5.99 13.87 13.69
N ARG A 425 -6.73 14.89 13.23
CA ARG A 425 -6.78 15.24 11.80
C ARG A 425 -5.41 15.63 11.28
N VAL A 426 -5.18 15.29 10.02
CA VAL A 426 -4.04 15.80 9.25
C VAL A 426 -4.59 16.49 8.01
N SER A 427 -3.79 17.35 7.37
CA SER A 427 -4.20 17.90 6.08
C SER A 427 -4.20 16.84 4.99
N ASP A 428 -4.98 17.06 3.93
CA ASP A 428 -4.85 16.35 2.67
C ASP A 428 -3.44 16.54 2.10
N SER A 429 -3.02 15.54 1.32
CA SER A 429 -1.69 15.51 0.72
C SER A 429 -1.64 16.43 -0.49
N GLN A 430 -0.78 17.45 -0.45
CA GLN A 430 -0.44 18.26 -1.61
C GLN A 430 0.81 17.72 -2.28
N THR A 431 0.66 17.30 -3.54
CA THR A 431 1.74 16.71 -4.32
C THR A 431 2.40 17.76 -5.20
N TRP A 432 3.73 17.77 -5.20
CA TRP A 432 4.54 18.55 -6.14
C TRP A 432 5.54 17.63 -6.83
N TYR A 433 5.81 17.90 -8.10
CA TYR A 433 6.68 17.08 -8.93
C TYR A 433 7.82 17.92 -9.46
N LEU A 434 9.00 17.31 -9.54
CA LEU A 434 10.18 17.91 -10.16
C LEU A 434 10.75 16.89 -11.14
N ARG A 435 10.89 17.31 -12.40
CA ARG A 435 11.33 16.48 -13.52
C ARG A 435 12.82 16.60 -13.80
N ASP A 436 13.36 15.58 -14.45
CA ASP A 436 14.66 15.60 -15.12
C ASP A 436 15.76 16.21 -14.24
N LEU A 437 15.95 15.62 -13.06
CA LEU A 437 16.95 16.12 -12.12
C LEU A 437 18.33 16.23 -12.78
N PRO A 438 19.11 17.31 -12.54
CA PRO A 438 20.38 17.56 -13.23
C PRO A 438 21.38 16.41 -13.13
N LYS A 439 22.16 16.18 -14.19
CA LYS A 439 23.15 15.07 -14.27
C LYS A 439 24.18 15.02 -13.14
N ASN A 440 24.44 16.15 -12.50
CA ASN A 440 25.41 16.30 -11.41
C ASN A 440 24.75 16.37 -10.02
N VAL A 441 23.44 16.14 -9.90
CA VAL A 441 22.75 16.05 -8.61
C VAL A 441 23.17 14.77 -7.87
N ALA A 442 23.25 14.84 -6.56
CA ALA A 442 23.48 13.67 -5.71
C ALA A 442 22.44 13.53 -4.59
N TYR A 443 21.97 14.66 -4.06
CA TYR A 443 20.95 14.68 -3.03
C TYR A 443 20.18 15.99 -3.09
N LEU A 444 19.00 15.99 -2.46
CA LEU A 444 18.25 17.21 -2.21
C LEU A 444 17.97 17.37 -0.72
N ARG A 445 17.79 18.62 -0.30
CA ARG A 445 17.35 18.97 1.05
C ARG A 445 16.08 19.80 0.99
N VAL A 446 15.17 19.52 1.91
CA VAL A 446 13.89 20.24 1.98
C VAL A 446 13.74 20.89 3.35
N PHE A 447 13.49 22.20 3.33
CA PHE A 447 13.35 23.06 4.50
C PHE A 447 11.95 23.66 4.53
N SER A 448 11.45 24.04 5.70
CA SER A 448 10.23 24.82 5.80
C SER A 448 10.32 25.88 6.89
N ASP A 449 9.60 26.99 6.70
CA ASP A 449 9.46 28.04 7.72
C ASP A 449 8.57 27.63 8.91
N LYS A 450 7.75 26.58 8.72
CA LYS A 450 6.79 26.06 9.70
C LYS A 450 6.78 24.54 9.68
N LYS A 451 6.01 23.96 10.61
CA LYS A 451 5.85 22.51 10.70
C LYS A 451 5.11 21.96 9.47
N VAL A 452 5.83 21.19 8.65
CA VAL A 452 5.29 20.48 7.48
C VAL A 452 5.69 19.01 7.55
N LEU A 453 4.75 18.13 7.24
CA LEU A 453 5.03 16.72 7.02
C LEU A 453 5.36 16.49 5.54
N ILE A 454 6.45 15.80 5.26
CA ILE A 454 6.96 15.54 3.92
C ILE A 454 7.28 14.06 3.74
N LYS A 455 6.96 13.56 2.55
CA LYS A 455 7.44 12.28 2.03
C LYS A 455 7.93 12.50 0.61
N LEU A 456 9.01 11.80 0.24
CA LEU A 456 9.52 11.83 -1.11
C LEU A 456 9.37 10.46 -1.78
N GLN A 457 8.99 10.49 -3.06
CA GLN A 457 9.03 9.34 -3.95
C GLN A 457 9.84 9.69 -5.18
N THR A 458 10.47 8.70 -5.81
CA THR A 458 11.26 8.88 -7.02
C THR A 458 10.88 7.86 -8.08
N ARG A 459 11.22 8.18 -9.32
CA ARG A 459 11.21 7.28 -10.46
C ARG A 459 12.31 7.68 -11.44
N GLN A 460 12.79 6.74 -12.22
CA GLN A 460 13.60 7.08 -13.40
C GLN A 460 12.69 7.66 -14.49
N ALA A 461 13.09 8.75 -15.15
CA ALA A 461 12.26 9.46 -16.12
C ALA A 461 11.89 8.57 -17.33
N ASN A 462 12.83 7.74 -17.77
CA ASN A 462 12.68 6.83 -18.92
C ASN A 462 12.08 5.45 -18.57
N PHE A 463 11.69 5.23 -17.32
CA PHE A 463 11.20 3.92 -16.88
C PHE A 463 9.77 3.67 -17.33
N ASN A 464 9.52 2.43 -17.81
CA ASN A 464 8.20 2.03 -18.29
C ASN A 464 7.29 1.70 -17.10
N TYR A 465 6.22 2.48 -16.95
CA TYR A 465 5.14 2.19 -16.01
C TYR A 465 4.21 1.13 -16.60
N GLN A 466 3.88 0.09 -15.85
CA GLN A 466 3.04 -1.01 -16.31
C GLN A 466 1.89 -1.24 -15.32
N ASN A 467 0.65 -1.22 -15.79
CA ASN A 467 -0.51 -1.42 -14.92
C ASN A 467 -1.65 -2.12 -15.64
N THR A 468 -2.41 -2.93 -14.91
CA THR A 468 -3.62 -3.58 -15.42
C THR A 468 -4.82 -2.64 -15.24
N VAL A 469 -5.71 -2.60 -16.23
CA VAL A 469 -6.97 -1.83 -16.18
C VAL A 469 -8.14 -2.75 -16.49
N CYS A 470 -9.12 -2.78 -15.59
CA CYS A 470 -10.23 -3.73 -15.62
C CYS A 470 -11.53 -3.08 -15.16
N GLU A 471 -12.64 -3.48 -15.80
CA GLU A 471 -14.01 -3.03 -15.51
C GLU A 471 -14.99 -4.22 -15.54
N PRO A 472 -15.34 -4.86 -14.40
CA PRO A 472 -14.90 -4.62 -13.01
C PRO A 472 -13.53 -5.25 -12.70
N VAL A 473 -13.13 -5.23 -11.42
CA VAL A 473 -11.87 -5.79 -10.91
C VAL A 473 -11.60 -7.20 -11.48
N CYS A 474 -10.41 -7.38 -12.05
CA CYS A 474 -9.91 -8.65 -12.55
C CYS A 474 -8.89 -9.24 -11.57
N ASN A 475 -8.70 -10.57 -11.60
CA ASN A 475 -7.56 -11.20 -10.95
C ASN A 475 -6.34 -11.07 -11.86
N ALA A 476 -5.38 -10.22 -11.49
CA ALA A 476 -4.12 -9.99 -12.22
C ALA A 476 -3.17 -11.20 -12.25
N ASN A 477 -3.61 -12.38 -11.80
CA ASN A 477 -2.78 -13.59 -11.63
C ASN A 477 -2.64 -14.45 -12.90
N SER A 478 -2.82 -13.89 -14.09
CA SER A 478 -2.53 -14.59 -15.35
C SER A 478 -1.26 -14.02 -15.99
N GLU A 479 -0.15 -14.76 -15.92
CA GLU A 479 1.15 -14.43 -16.54
C GLU A 479 1.05 -14.06 -18.04
N PRO A 480 1.98 -13.26 -18.60
CA PRO A 480 3.26 -12.77 -18.03
C PRO A 480 3.34 -11.24 -17.82
N PHE A 481 2.22 -10.51 -17.78
CA PHE A 481 2.26 -9.05 -17.59
C PHE A 481 2.55 -8.68 -16.14
N VAL A 482 3.66 -7.99 -15.88
CA VAL A 482 4.10 -7.61 -14.54
C VAL A 482 3.73 -6.16 -14.28
N GLU A 483 2.91 -5.92 -13.26
CA GLU A 483 2.64 -4.56 -12.81
C GLU A 483 3.90 -3.93 -12.20
N ILE A 484 4.22 -2.73 -12.66
CA ILE A 484 5.38 -1.97 -12.23
C ILE A 484 4.84 -0.62 -11.75
N PRO A 485 4.95 -0.27 -10.45
CA PRO A 485 4.41 0.98 -9.93
C PRO A 485 5.14 2.21 -10.48
N ALA A 486 4.42 3.34 -10.58
CA ALA A 486 4.97 4.57 -11.13
C ALA A 486 5.97 5.29 -10.20
N TRP A 487 5.86 5.09 -8.88
CA TRP A 487 6.59 5.87 -7.88
C TRP A 487 7.08 4.98 -6.74
N TYR A 488 8.34 5.15 -6.36
CA TYR A 488 8.98 4.40 -5.28
C TYR A 488 9.30 5.34 -4.11
N ALA A 489 8.83 5.01 -2.91
CA ALA A 489 9.10 5.83 -1.74
C ALA A 489 10.59 5.81 -1.38
N LEU A 490 11.17 6.99 -1.13
CA LEU A 490 12.53 7.13 -0.65
C LEU A 490 12.54 7.35 0.87
N LYS A 491 13.48 6.68 1.52
CA LYS A 491 13.80 6.89 2.93
C LYS A 491 14.77 8.06 3.05
N ALA A 492 14.60 8.93 4.04
CA ALA A 492 15.52 10.04 4.26
C ALA A 492 16.90 9.55 4.73
N ASP A 493 17.97 10.19 4.26
CA ASP A 493 19.34 9.90 4.67
C ASP A 493 19.52 10.17 6.18
N ASN A 494 18.84 11.20 6.69
CA ASN A 494 18.84 11.61 8.10
C ASN A 494 17.65 11.07 8.89
N ASP A 495 17.01 9.97 8.44
CA ASP A 495 15.89 9.30 9.09
C ASP A 495 16.11 9.05 10.59
N HIS A 496 17.28 8.54 10.97
CA HIS A 496 17.58 8.24 12.38
C HIS A 496 17.53 9.48 13.26
N ALA A 497 18.07 10.61 12.79
CA ALA A 497 18.06 11.87 13.54
C ALA A 497 16.65 12.44 13.67
N LEU A 498 15.83 12.33 12.62
CA LEU A 498 14.45 12.82 12.64
C LEU A 498 13.57 11.94 13.53
N THR A 499 13.68 10.62 13.41
CA THR A 499 12.92 9.67 14.23
C THR A 499 13.28 9.75 15.71
N SER A 500 14.56 9.89 16.07
CA SER A 500 14.99 10.02 17.48
C SER A 500 14.50 11.31 18.14
N GLN A 501 14.23 12.35 17.35
CA GLN A 501 13.63 13.61 17.81
C GLN A 501 12.09 13.59 17.80
N GLY A 502 11.46 12.46 17.48
CA GLY A 502 10.00 12.37 17.33
C GLY A 502 9.46 13.13 16.11
N LYS A 503 10.32 13.49 15.15
CA LYS A 503 9.99 14.20 13.89
C LYS A 503 9.63 13.24 12.77
N ALA A 504 8.99 12.12 13.09
CA ALA A 504 8.46 11.18 12.13
C ALA A 504 7.03 10.80 12.51
N SER A 505 6.14 10.69 11.54
CA SER A 505 4.72 10.46 11.76
C SER A 505 4.17 9.42 10.79
N LYS A 506 3.39 8.48 11.33
CA LYS A 506 2.62 7.52 10.55
C LYS A 506 1.22 8.10 10.32
N VAL A 507 0.92 8.42 9.08
CA VAL A 507 -0.42 8.87 8.66
C VAL A 507 -1.21 7.65 8.22
N ARG A 508 -2.42 7.50 8.76
CA ARG A 508 -3.37 6.48 8.34
C ARG A 508 -4.23 7.07 7.22
N LEU A 509 -4.29 6.33 6.12
CA LEU A 509 -4.86 6.79 4.85
C LEU A 509 -6.21 6.13 4.57
N PHE A 510 -7.16 6.93 4.10
CA PHE A 510 -8.49 6.50 3.69
C PHE A 510 -8.85 7.15 2.36
N LEU A 511 -9.54 6.42 1.49
CA LEU A 511 -9.92 6.94 0.17
C LEU A 511 -11.19 7.79 0.32
N PRO A 512 -11.18 9.11 0.02
CA PRO A 512 -12.41 9.90 0.05
C PRO A 512 -13.37 9.46 -1.08
N PRO A 513 -14.69 9.65 -0.91
CA PRO A 513 -15.67 9.44 -1.97
C PRO A 513 -15.37 10.28 -3.22
N PRO A 514 -15.73 9.79 -4.42
CA PRO A 514 -15.55 10.54 -5.66
C PRO A 514 -16.32 11.86 -5.61
N ALA A 515 -15.62 12.97 -5.92
CA ALA A 515 -16.23 14.28 -5.93
C ALA A 515 -17.20 14.41 -7.12
N SER A 516 -18.46 14.78 -6.86
CA SER A 516 -19.43 15.10 -7.91
C SER A 516 -19.11 16.47 -8.52
N LYS A 517 -18.14 16.54 -9.43
CA LYS A 517 -17.78 17.76 -10.14
C LYS A 517 -18.32 17.70 -11.57
N ASN A 518 -19.24 18.59 -11.90
CA ASN A 518 -19.55 18.89 -13.29
C ASN A 518 -18.41 19.79 -13.81
N LYS A 519 -17.39 19.20 -14.43
CA LYS A 519 -16.36 19.99 -15.11
C LYS A 519 -16.94 20.45 -16.45
N GLU A 520 -16.92 21.75 -16.70
CA GLU A 520 -17.15 22.29 -18.04
C GLU A 520 -15.89 22.06 -18.90
N SER A 521 -15.70 20.81 -19.32
CA SER A 521 -14.73 20.47 -20.36
C SER A 521 -15.47 19.97 -21.60
N PHE A 522 -14.85 20.19 -22.76
CA PHE A 522 -15.42 19.83 -24.04
C PHE A 522 -14.58 18.74 -24.69
N TYR A 523 -15.25 17.72 -25.22
CA TYR A 523 -14.62 16.54 -25.81
C TYR A 523 -14.81 16.54 -27.32
N TYR A 524 -13.77 16.17 -28.07
CA TYR A 524 -13.78 16.15 -29.54
C TYR A 524 -13.20 14.85 -30.06
N SER A 525 -13.97 14.08 -30.83
CA SER A 525 -13.39 12.93 -31.51
C SER A 525 -12.51 13.40 -32.67
N ARG A 526 -11.37 12.75 -32.81
CA ARG A 526 -10.37 13.05 -33.83
C ARG A 526 -10.62 12.25 -35.09
N ASP A 527 -10.58 12.91 -36.24
CA ASP A 527 -10.56 12.22 -37.52
C ASP A 527 -9.18 11.62 -37.78
N LEU A 528 -9.10 10.30 -37.86
CA LEU A 528 -7.85 9.59 -38.13
C LEU A 528 -7.76 9.06 -39.57
N THR A 529 -8.69 9.42 -40.48
CA THR A 529 -8.74 8.89 -41.86
C THR A 529 -7.43 9.07 -42.65
N THR A 530 -6.69 10.14 -42.38
CA THR A 530 -5.41 10.44 -43.05
C THR A 530 -4.27 9.55 -42.57
N VAL A 531 -4.35 8.98 -41.36
CA VAL A 531 -3.29 8.16 -40.72
C VAL A 531 -3.67 6.68 -40.68
N LEU A 532 -4.96 6.39 -40.45
CA LEU A 532 -5.57 5.07 -40.42
C LEU A 532 -6.63 4.97 -41.54
N PRO A 533 -6.31 4.30 -42.66
CA PRO A 533 -7.17 4.30 -43.85
C PRO A 533 -8.44 3.45 -43.68
N VAL A 534 -8.43 2.49 -42.76
CA VAL A 534 -9.57 1.60 -42.50
C VAL A 534 -10.36 2.14 -41.32
N SER A 535 -11.63 2.48 -41.56
CA SER A 535 -12.55 2.97 -40.55
C SER A 535 -13.94 2.41 -40.76
N ASN A 536 -14.72 2.36 -39.69
CA ASN A 536 -16.10 1.89 -39.70
C ASN A 536 -16.89 2.58 -38.59
N THR A 537 -18.20 2.39 -38.54
CA THR A 537 -19.03 2.97 -37.50
C THR A 537 -19.55 1.89 -36.57
N ALA A 538 -19.53 2.15 -35.27
CA ALA A 538 -20.08 1.29 -34.24
C ALA A 538 -21.25 1.97 -33.53
N LEU A 539 -22.13 1.17 -32.94
CA LEU A 539 -23.09 1.63 -31.96
C LEU A 539 -22.62 1.16 -30.58
N ILE A 540 -22.39 2.12 -29.69
CA ILE A 540 -21.76 1.89 -28.38
C ILE A 540 -22.70 2.40 -27.29
N ASN A 541 -22.89 1.59 -26.24
CA ASN A 541 -23.66 1.99 -25.07
C ASN A 541 -22.78 2.85 -24.15
N ALA A 542 -23.05 4.15 -24.08
CA ALA A 542 -22.32 5.12 -23.28
C ALA A 542 -23.28 5.77 -22.27
N PRO A 543 -23.56 5.10 -21.14
CA PRO A 543 -24.39 5.70 -20.09
C PRO A 543 -23.65 6.89 -19.47
N ALA A 544 -24.33 8.03 -19.36
CA ALA A 544 -23.77 9.21 -18.71
C ALA A 544 -23.68 9.02 -17.18
N PRO A 545 -22.66 9.59 -16.50
CA PRO A 545 -22.58 9.60 -15.04
C PRO A 545 -23.82 10.22 -14.40
N TYR A 546 -24.23 9.72 -13.21
CA TYR A 546 -25.50 10.14 -12.59
C TYR A 546 -25.56 11.63 -12.23
N TYR A 547 -24.39 12.25 -12.01
CA TYR A 547 -24.26 13.66 -11.62
C TYR A 547 -24.23 14.62 -12.81
N ARG A 548 -24.20 14.12 -14.05
CA ARG A 548 -24.19 14.96 -15.24
C ARG A 548 -25.61 15.42 -15.58
N THR A 549 -25.75 16.70 -15.92
CA THR A 549 -27.01 17.23 -16.44
C THR A 549 -27.40 16.51 -17.72
N LYS A 550 -28.64 16.02 -17.81
CA LYS A 550 -29.14 15.34 -19.02
C LYS A 550 -29.22 16.34 -20.19
N ALA A 551 -28.37 16.16 -21.18
CA ALA A 551 -28.42 16.92 -22.44
C ALA A 551 -29.59 16.43 -23.32
N GLU A 552 -30.03 17.28 -24.25
CA GLU A 552 -31.01 16.87 -25.26
C GLU A 552 -30.43 15.78 -26.18
N PRO A 553 -31.15 14.68 -26.42
CA PRO A 553 -30.63 13.61 -27.25
C PRO A 553 -30.36 14.02 -28.69
N GLN A 554 -29.17 13.71 -29.19
CA GLN A 554 -28.75 14.02 -30.55
C GLN A 554 -29.28 13.00 -31.58
N THR A 555 -29.18 13.34 -32.87
CA THR A 555 -29.66 12.48 -33.99
C THR A 555 -28.87 11.19 -34.14
N PHE A 556 -27.62 11.18 -33.70
CA PHE A 556 -26.71 10.02 -33.69
C PHE A 556 -26.83 9.16 -32.43
N GLN A 557 -27.71 9.53 -31.50
CA GLN A 557 -28.01 8.75 -30.31
C GLN A 557 -29.29 7.93 -30.52
N PHE A 558 -29.28 6.70 -30.02
CA PHE A 558 -30.31 5.69 -30.19
C PHE A 558 -30.76 5.14 -28.84
N LYS A 559 -32.00 4.68 -28.80
CA LYS A 559 -32.59 3.90 -27.71
C LYS A 559 -32.85 2.48 -28.21
N LYS A 560 -32.48 1.49 -27.41
CA LYS A 560 -32.87 0.09 -27.62
C LYS A 560 -34.37 -0.07 -27.32
N LEU A 561 -35.10 -0.72 -28.22
CA LEU A 561 -36.51 -1.06 -28.00
C LEU A 561 -36.63 -2.35 -27.20
N ASP A 562 -37.56 -2.37 -26.24
CA ASP A 562 -37.80 -3.52 -25.35
C ASP A 562 -38.41 -4.70 -26.12
N ASP A 563 -39.29 -4.40 -27.08
CA ASP A 563 -39.86 -5.38 -28.00
C ASP A 563 -40.16 -4.77 -29.38
N ASN A 564 -40.51 -5.66 -30.33
CA ASN A 564 -40.87 -5.26 -31.70
C ASN A 564 -42.22 -4.55 -31.80
N ASN A 565 -43.11 -4.71 -30.80
CA ASN A 565 -44.42 -4.05 -30.78
C ASN A 565 -44.30 -2.57 -30.41
N ALA A 566 -43.28 -2.20 -29.62
CA ALA A 566 -42.96 -0.82 -29.28
C ALA A 566 -42.68 0.02 -30.55
N PHE A 567 -42.04 -0.58 -31.57
CA PHE A 567 -41.83 0.10 -32.86
C PHE A 567 -43.17 0.43 -33.56
N LYS A 568 -44.12 -0.52 -33.56
CA LYS A 568 -45.44 -0.32 -34.19
C LYS A 568 -46.24 0.80 -33.55
N GLN A 569 -46.15 0.92 -32.22
CA GLN A 569 -46.82 2.00 -31.48
C GLN A 569 -46.22 3.36 -31.83
N LEU A 570 -44.90 3.43 -32.00
CA LEU A 570 -44.18 4.66 -32.34
C LEU A 570 -44.30 5.01 -33.82
N GLN A 571 -44.56 4.05 -34.71
CA GLN A 571 -44.53 4.25 -36.17
C GLN A 571 -45.32 5.47 -36.65
N LYS A 572 -46.48 5.76 -36.02
CA LYS A 572 -47.32 6.90 -36.38
C LYS A 572 -46.70 8.26 -36.06
N SER A 573 -45.75 8.33 -35.13
CA SER A 573 -45.05 9.56 -34.74
C SER A 573 -43.67 9.70 -35.40
N LEU A 574 -43.21 8.71 -36.18
CA LEU A 574 -41.89 8.74 -36.81
C LEU A 574 -41.92 9.46 -38.16
N THR A 575 -40.95 10.35 -38.36
CA THR A 575 -40.70 11.05 -39.63
C THR A 575 -39.51 10.46 -40.38
N ALA A 576 -39.29 10.88 -41.63
CA ALA A 576 -38.16 10.44 -42.48
C ALA A 576 -36.76 10.71 -41.88
N ASP A 577 -36.67 11.62 -40.91
CA ASP A 577 -35.41 11.97 -40.24
C ASP A 577 -34.98 10.91 -39.21
N HIS A 578 -35.91 10.03 -38.80
CA HIS A 578 -35.64 8.97 -37.87
C HIS A 578 -35.10 7.72 -38.56
N THR A 579 -34.15 7.08 -37.90
CA THR A 579 -33.39 5.93 -38.35
C THR A 579 -33.62 4.76 -37.40
N LEU A 580 -33.83 3.58 -37.98
CA LEU A 580 -33.95 2.30 -37.30
C LEU A 580 -32.70 1.46 -37.60
N ILE A 581 -32.02 1.00 -36.57
CA ILE A 581 -30.96 -0.01 -36.67
C ILE A 581 -31.54 -1.34 -36.25
N VAL A 582 -31.41 -2.34 -37.12
CA VAL A 582 -31.89 -3.71 -36.94
C VAL A 582 -30.68 -4.60 -36.76
N GLN A 583 -30.62 -5.30 -35.62
CA GLN A 583 -29.56 -6.25 -35.30
C GLN A 583 -30.06 -7.68 -35.34
N HIS A 584 -29.34 -8.52 -36.07
CA HIS A 584 -29.61 -9.96 -36.23
C HIS A 584 -28.58 -10.80 -35.47
N SER A 585 -28.95 -12.04 -35.16
CA SER A 585 -28.03 -13.02 -34.56
C SER A 585 -27.10 -13.70 -35.58
N ARG A 586 -27.32 -13.49 -36.88
CA ARG A 586 -26.55 -14.08 -38.00
C ARG A 586 -26.26 -13.02 -39.07
N PRO A 587 -25.22 -13.19 -39.90
CA PRO A 587 -24.96 -12.30 -41.02
C PRO A 587 -26.16 -12.26 -42.00
N PRO A 588 -26.51 -11.09 -42.56
CA PRO A 588 -25.98 -9.76 -42.25
C PRO A 588 -26.39 -9.32 -40.82
N TYR A 589 -25.39 -9.00 -39.99
CA TYR A 589 -25.63 -8.76 -38.56
C TYR A 589 -26.37 -7.46 -38.29
N ILE A 590 -26.24 -6.45 -39.16
CA ILE A 590 -26.78 -5.11 -38.96
C ILE A 590 -27.37 -4.58 -40.27
N HIS A 591 -28.53 -3.96 -40.18
CA HIS A 591 -29.13 -3.12 -41.21
C HIS A 591 -29.57 -1.77 -40.64
N GLU A 592 -29.27 -0.68 -41.36
CA GLU A 592 -29.73 0.67 -41.01
C GLU A 592 -30.79 1.10 -42.04
N LEU A 593 -31.99 1.44 -41.55
CA LEU A 593 -33.17 1.72 -42.36
C LEU A 593 -33.79 3.06 -41.95
N LYS A 594 -34.34 3.80 -42.92
CA LYS A 594 -35.19 4.96 -42.63
C LYS A 594 -36.55 4.48 -42.14
N THR A 595 -37.01 5.05 -41.03
CA THR A 595 -38.20 4.55 -40.30
C THR A 595 -39.51 4.68 -41.07
N ASN A 596 -39.58 5.59 -42.04
CA ASN A 596 -40.74 5.79 -42.91
C ASN A 596 -40.84 4.79 -44.07
N LEU A 597 -39.85 3.92 -44.25
CA LEU A 597 -39.85 2.90 -45.31
C LEU A 597 -40.63 1.66 -44.87
N VAL A 598 -41.31 1.03 -45.84
CA VAL A 598 -42.01 -0.26 -45.63
C VAL A 598 -41.05 -1.32 -45.11
N SER A 599 -39.81 -1.31 -45.60
CA SER A 599 -38.73 -2.21 -45.16
C SER A 599 -38.41 -2.12 -43.67
N ALA A 600 -38.60 -0.97 -43.02
CA ALA A 600 -38.43 -0.83 -41.58
C ALA A 600 -39.53 -1.57 -40.81
N THR A 601 -40.76 -1.56 -41.33
CA THR A 601 -41.90 -2.29 -40.75
C THR A 601 -41.74 -3.79 -40.93
N GLU A 602 -41.29 -4.21 -42.11
CA GLU A 602 -40.97 -5.62 -42.40
C GLU A 602 -39.86 -6.14 -41.49
N ALA A 603 -38.77 -5.38 -41.35
CA ALA A 603 -37.66 -5.75 -40.49
C ALA A 603 -38.06 -5.82 -39.01
N ALA A 604 -38.90 -4.89 -38.52
CA ALA A 604 -39.43 -4.93 -37.17
C ALA A 604 -40.37 -6.13 -36.92
N ASN A 605 -40.99 -6.71 -37.94
CA ASN A 605 -41.83 -7.90 -37.81
C ASN A 605 -41.04 -9.22 -37.77
N GLN A 606 -39.73 -9.18 -38.05
CA GLN A 606 -38.91 -10.38 -38.02
C GLN A 606 -38.72 -10.89 -36.59
N GLN A 607 -38.57 -12.21 -36.45
CA GLN A 607 -38.29 -12.82 -35.15
C GLN A 607 -36.79 -12.71 -34.81
N ASN A 608 -36.47 -12.61 -33.51
CA ASN A 608 -35.10 -12.60 -32.98
C ASN A 608 -34.21 -11.44 -33.49
N VAL A 609 -34.83 -10.30 -33.81
CA VAL A 609 -34.10 -9.06 -34.08
C VAL A 609 -34.09 -8.17 -32.85
N THR A 610 -33.03 -7.39 -32.68
CA THR A 610 -32.98 -6.29 -31.71
C THR A 610 -33.05 -4.97 -32.45
N LEU A 611 -33.91 -4.06 -32.01
CA LEU A 611 -34.18 -2.80 -32.69
C LEU A 611 -33.65 -1.61 -31.89
N TYR A 612 -33.04 -0.65 -32.58
CA TYR A 612 -32.57 0.62 -32.00
C TYR A 612 -33.10 1.79 -32.82
N ILE A 613 -33.60 2.83 -32.15
CA ILE A 613 -34.21 3.98 -32.80
C ILE A 613 -33.72 5.30 -32.22
N ASN A 614 -33.50 6.30 -33.06
CA ASN A 614 -33.15 7.65 -32.65
C ASN A 614 -34.38 8.53 -32.38
N HIS A 615 -35.35 8.03 -31.60
CA HIS A 615 -36.59 8.74 -31.26
C HIS A 615 -36.85 8.72 -29.74
N GLY A 616 -37.46 9.78 -29.22
CA GLY A 616 -37.85 9.91 -27.82
C GLY A 616 -36.72 10.33 -26.86
N PRO A 617 -37.03 10.53 -25.57
CA PRO A 617 -36.05 10.84 -24.53
C PRO A 617 -35.25 9.60 -24.11
N ASN A 618 -34.06 9.80 -23.55
CA ASN A 618 -33.14 8.75 -23.07
C ASN A 618 -32.59 7.83 -24.18
N ARG A 619 -31.50 8.26 -24.83
CA ARG A 619 -30.83 7.55 -25.92
C ARG A 619 -29.37 7.25 -25.55
N PRO A 620 -29.10 6.19 -24.77
CA PRO A 620 -27.76 5.91 -24.24
C PRO A 620 -26.81 5.26 -25.26
N TRP A 621 -27.30 4.87 -26.44
CA TRP A 621 -26.48 4.26 -27.49
C TRP A 621 -26.01 5.33 -28.47
N THR A 622 -24.71 5.50 -28.63
CA THR A 622 -24.12 6.54 -29.49
C THR A 622 -23.49 5.91 -30.70
N LYS A 623 -23.79 6.46 -31.89
CA LYS A 623 -23.11 6.08 -33.14
C LYS A 623 -21.76 6.78 -33.18
N GLN A 624 -20.69 6.00 -33.27
CA GLN A 624 -19.31 6.47 -33.13
C GLN A 624 -18.43 5.85 -34.20
N ARG A 625 -17.52 6.64 -34.79
CA ARG A 625 -16.57 6.15 -35.78
C ARG A 625 -15.35 5.52 -35.09
N LEU A 626 -14.97 4.34 -35.56
CA LEU A 626 -13.80 3.61 -35.10
C LEU A 626 -12.80 3.44 -36.25
N PHE A 627 -11.52 3.43 -35.92
CA PHE A 627 -10.42 3.27 -36.86
C PHE A 627 -9.61 2.02 -36.51
N LEU A 628 -9.21 1.25 -37.52
CA LEU A 628 -8.41 0.03 -37.30
C LEU A 628 -6.94 0.42 -37.10
N LEU A 629 -6.39 0.09 -35.94
CA LEU A 629 -4.98 0.12 -35.63
C LEU A 629 -4.45 -1.31 -35.63
N ASN A 630 -3.59 -1.63 -36.60
CA ASN A 630 -2.97 -2.94 -36.71
C ASN A 630 -1.92 -3.15 -35.60
N ALA A 631 -1.75 -4.40 -35.18
CA ALA A 631 -0.77 -4.81 -34.19
C ALA A 631 0.63 -4.26 -34.50
N ASN A 632 1.31 -3.77 -33.46
CA ASN A 632 2.66 -3.22 -33.47
C ASN A 632 2.87 -2.02 -34.43
N LYS A 633 1.80 -1.41 -34.93
CA LYS A 633 1.87 -0.15 -35.69
C LYS A 633 1.73 1.04 -34.75
N ASN A 634 2.61 2.02 -34.89
CA ASN A 634 2.51 3.27 -34.13
C ASN A 634 1.50 4.21 -34.79
N LEU A 635 0.55 4.69 -34.00
CA LEU A 635 -0.26 5.86 -34.32
C LEU A 635 0.42 7.08 -33.71
N THR A 636 0.78 8.05 -34.56
CA THR A 636 1.36 9.32 -34.13
C THR A 636 0.32 10.42 -34.19
N LEU A 637 0.07 11.06 -33.06
CA LEU A 637 -0.86 12.17 -32.92
C LEU A 637 -0.08 13.45 -32.63
N SER A 638 -0.24 14.49 -33.45
CA SER A 638 0.39 15.80 -33.26
C SER A 638 -0.65 16.83 -32.78
N TYR A 639 -0.21 17.82 -32.01
CA TYR A 639 -1.08 18.84 -31.43
C TYR A 639 -0.51 20.23 -31.66
N GLU A 640 -1.32 21.12 -32.23
CA GLU A 640 -1.00 22.55 -32.32
C GLU A 640 -1.37 23.26 -31.01
N GLU A 641 -2.53 22.92 -30.46
CA GLU A 641 -3.02 23.38 -29.15
C GLU A 641 -3.01 22.22 -28.15
N LEU A 642 -2.53 22.48 -26.93
CA LEU A 642 -2.46 21.49 -25.86
C LEU A 642 -3.88 21.11 -25.39
N PRO A 643 -4.29 19.83 -25.54
CA PRO A 643 -5.50 19.35 -24.87
C PRO A 643 -5.24 19.22 -23.36
N LEU A 644 -6.29 19.20 -22.55
CA LEU A 644 -6.24 18.84 -21.12
C LEU A 644 -5.97 17.35 -20.93
N SER A 645 -6.56 16.52 -21.79
CA SER A 645 -6.34 15.08 -21.79
C SER A 645 -6.69 14.49 -23.16
N VAL A 646 -6.19 13.28 -23.40
CA VAL A 646 -6.51 12.48 -24.59
C VAL A 646 -7.09 11.15 -24.12
N VAL A 647 -8.34 10.87 -24.47
CA VAL A 647 -9.04 9.63 -24.12
C VAL A 647 -8.97 8.65 -25.29
N ILE A 648 -8.42 7.47 -25.02
CA ILE A 648 -8.27 6.39 -25.99
C ILE A 648 -9.33 5.33 -25.67
N LYS A 649 -10.28 5.12 -26.59
CA LYS A 649 -11.29 4.07 -26.50
C LYS A 649 -10.88 2.90 -27.36
N VAL A 650 -10.92 1.69 -26.81
CA VAL A 650 -10.36 0.48 -27.43
C VAL A 650 -11.42 -0.61 -27.57
N TYR A 651 -11.47 -1.24 -28.74
CA TYR A 651 -12.37 -2.35 -29.06
C TYR A 651 -11.64 -3.42 -29.87
N THR A 652 -12.06 -4.68 -29.77
CA THR A 652 -11.62 -5.75 -30.68
C THR A 652 -12.81 -6.33 -31.46
N ALA A 653 -12.54 -6.81 -32.67
CA ALA A 653 -13.54 -7.51 -33.46
C ALA A 653 -13.75 -8.92 -32.89
N SER A 654 -15.02 -9.30 -32.69
CA SER A 654 -15.45 -10.56 -32.04
C SER A 654 -15.40 -10.54 -30.51
N GLN A 655 -16.25 -11.35 -29.88
CA GLN A 655 -16.27 -11.54 -28.43
C GLN A 655 -15.03 -12.34 -27.99
N THR A 656 -14.16 -11.71 -27.19
CA THR A 656 -12.95 -12.33 -26.65
C THR A 656 -12.83 -12.00 -25.16
N ALA A 657 -12.32 -12.98 -24.38
CA ALA A 657 -11.95 -12.77 -22.99
C ALA A 657 -10.47 -12.33 -22.84
N ARG A 658 -9.74 -12.20 -23.96
CA ARG A 658 -8.31 -11.94 -23.93
C ARG A 658 -8.01 -10.47 -23.65
N PRO A 659 -7.03 -10.17 -22.79
CA PRO A 659 -6.56 -8.82 -22.58
C PRO A 659 -5.85 -8.29 -23.84
N VAL A 660 -5.78 -6.97 -23.94
CA VAL A 660 -5.05 -6.22 -24.97
C VAL A 660 -3.97 -5.41 -24.29
N GLU A 661 -2.76 -5.42 -24.83
CA GLU A 661 -1.74 -4.48 -24.38
C GLU A 661 -1.80 -3.22 -25.22
N LEU A 662 -1.86 -2.08 -24.55
CA LEU A 662 -1.84 -0.74 -25.13
C LEU A 662 -0.65 0.00 -24.50
N ALA A 663 0.24 0.58 -25.29
CA ALA A 663 1.24 1.49 -24.78
C ALA A 663 1.09 2.87 -25.41
N TYR A 664 1.46 3.88 -24.64
CA TYR A 664 1.56 5.23 -25.13
C TYR A 664 2.87 5.89 -24.68
N GLN A 665 3.34 6.81 -25.51
CA GLN A 665 4.51 7.63 -25.25
C GLN A 665 4.21 9.10 -25.58
N LEU A 666 4.42 9.98 -24.60
CA LEU A 666 4.39 11.42 -24.75
C LEU A 666 5.79 11.93 -25.10
N LYS A 667 5.87 12.73 -26.16
CA LYS A 667 7.09 13.46 -26.51
C LYS A 667 6.77 14.94 -26.65
N GLY A 668 7.57 15.75 -25.95
CA GLY A 668 7.35 17.18 -25.85
C GLY A 668 8.48 17.87 -25.09
N LYS A 669 8.29 19.17 -24.86
CA LYS A 669 9.12 19.97 -23.96
C LYS A 669 8.43 20.04 -22.60
N PHE A 670 9.14 19.56 -21.59
CA PHE A 670 8.66 19.53 -20.21
C PHE A 670 9.24 20.68 -19.40
N ASP A 671 8.52 21.10 -18.36
CA ASP A 671 9.04 22.05 -17.39
C ASP A 671 9.86 21.30 -16.32
N ASN A 672 11.01 21.89 -15.98
CA ASN A 672 11.92 21.41 -14.94
C ASN A 672 11.75 22.20 -13.62
N GLN A 673 10.74 23.08 -13.55
CA GLN A 673 10.28 23.70 -12.31
C GLN A 673 9.32 22.79 -11.54
N PRO A 674 9.15 23.01 -10.22
CA PRO A 674 8.14 22.28 -9.45
C PRO A 674 6.72 22.58 -9.95
N VAL A 675 5.95 21.53 -10.21
CA VAL A 675 4.58 21.57 -10.73
C VAL A 675 3.64 20.73 -9.87
N ALA A 676 2.37 21.12 -9.76
CA ALA A 676 1.39 20.42 -8.93
C ALA A 676 0.82 19.14 -9.59
N SER A 677 0.92 19.04 -10.91
CA SER A 677 0.38 17.96 -11.73
C SER A 677 1.44 17.39 -12.67
N TYR A 678 1.41 16.09 -12.95
CA TYR A 678 2.49 15.38 -13.65
C TYR A 678 1.96 14.37 -14.69
N SER A 679 2.52 14.39 -15.89
CA SER A 679 2.14 13.54 -17.03
C SER A 679 3.09 12.35 -17.22
N ILE A 680 2.65 11.11 -17.02
CA ILE A 680 3.55 9.95 -17.24
C ILE A 680 3.92 9.86 -18.73
N THR A 681 5.22 9.97 -19.04
CA THR A 681 5.74 10.00 -20.41
C THR A 681 5.58 8.66 -21.12
N ASN A 682 5.99 7.56 -20.49
CA ASN A 682 5.91 6.20 -21.04
C ASN A 682 5.05 5.31 -20.15
N LYS A 683 4.00 4.71 -20.73
CA LYS A 683 3.09 3.83 -19.99
C LYS A 683 2.62 2.67 -20.87
N HIS A 684 2.65 1.47 -20.29
CA HIS A 684 2.11 0.24 -20.84
C HIS A 684 0.92 -0.19 -19.98
N LEU A 685 -0.14 -0.64 -20.63
CA LEU A 685 -1.39 -1.01 -20.00
C LEU A 685 -1.83 -2.36 -20.52
N GLN A 686 -2.22 -3.24 -19.61
CA GLN A 686 -2.96 -4.44 -19.95
C GLN A 686 -4.44 -4.17 -19.70
N LEU A 687 -5.22 -4.08 -20.77
CA LEU A 687 -6.66 -3.82 -20.73
C LEU A 687 -7.42 -5.14 -20.78
N HIS A 688 -8.22 -5.42 -19.75
CA HIS A 688 -9.15 -6.55 -19.79
C HIS A 688 -10.51 -6.12 -20.39
N PRO A 689 -11.25 -7.04 -21.03
CA PRO A 689 -12.59 -6.75 -21.55
C PRO A 689 -13.50 -6.12 -20.49
N SER A 690 -14.16 -5.02 -20.84
CA SER A 690 -15.12 -4.33 -19.98
C SER A 690 -16.49 -4.99 -20.09
N THR A 691 -17.16 -5.14 -18.93
CA THR A 691 -18.56 -5.59 -18.87
C THR A 691 -19.55 -4.43 -18.70
N TYR A 692 -19.06 -3.21 -18.49
CA TYR A 692 -19.89 -2.03 -18.23
C TYR A 692 -20.53 -1.46 -19.50
N THR A 693 -19.87 -1.64 -20.65
CA THR A 693 -20.37 -1.17 -21.94
C THR A 693 -20.58 -2.32 -22.92
N GLN A 694 -21.43 -2.07 -23.91
CA GLN A 694 -21.73 -2.98 -25.00
C GLN A 694 -21.50 -2.23 -26.31
N ALA A 695 -20.89 -2.89 -27.28
CA ALA A 695 -20.58 -2.29 -28.56
C ALA A 695 -20.82 -3.30 -29.70
N PHE A 696 -21.27 -2.80 -30.84
CA PHE A 696 -21.36 -3.57 -32.06
C PHE A 696 -21.01 -2.72 -33.27
N MET A 697 -20.35 -3.33 -34.25
CA MET A 697 -19.99 -2.68 -35.48
C MET A 697 -21.22 -2.62 -36.39
N LEU A 698 -21.51 -1.46 -36.97
CA LEU A 698 -22.53 -1.28 -38.01
C LEU A 698 -22.00 -1.80 -39.35
N HIS A 699 -21.62 -3.08 -39.37
CA HIS A 699 -21.05 -3.78 -40.51
C HIS A 699 -21.75 -5.13 -40.69
N PRO A 700 -22.10 -5.52 -41.93
CA PRO A 700 -22.87 -6.74 -42.17
C PRO A 700 -22.18 -8.03 -41.69
N THR A 701 -20.84 -8.06 -41.61
CA THR A 701 -20.09 -9.29 -41.31
C THR A 701 -19.35 -9.32 -39.96
N ILE A 702 -19.15 -8.17 -39.29
CA ILE A 702 -18.37 -8.13 -38.03
C ILE A 702 -19.29 -8.35 -36.83
N GLY A 703 -20.48 -7.75 -36.84
CA GLY A 703 -21.46 -7.90 -35.76
C GLY A 703 -20.95 -7.31 -34.43
N LYS A 704 -20.54 -8.14 -33.48
CA LYS A 704 -20.23 -7.72 -32.09
C LYS A 704 -18.78 -7.27 -31.91
N LEU A 705 -18.59 -6.27 -31.04
CA LEU A 705 -17.28 -5.80 -30.57
C LEU A 705 -17.09 -6.15 -29.09
N THR A 706 -15.84 -6.42 -28.71
CA THR A 706 -15.45 -6.47 -27.29
C THR A 706 -14.90 -5.10 -26.90
N PRO A 707 -15.55 -4.37 -25.97
CA PRO A 707 -15.03 -3.11 -25.47
C PRO A 707 -14.01 -3.32 -24.35
N TYR A 708 -13.11 -2.36 -24.19
CA TYR A 708 -12.12 -2.30 -23.12
C TYR A 708 -12.24 -0.96 -22.38
N PRO A 709 -11.75 -0.86 -21.12
CA PRO A 709 -11.71 0.38 -20.36
C PRO A 709 -11.11 1.54 -21.16
N SER A 710 -11.70 2.71 -21.02
CA SER A 710 -11.15 3.92 -21.66
C SER A 710 -9.87 4.35 -20.97
N VAL A 711 -8.84 4.70 -21.75
CA VAL A 711 -7.56 5.15 -21.22
C VAL A 711 -7.44 6.65 -21.37
N THR A 712 -7.50 7.38 -20.26
CA THR A 712 -7.26 8.82 -20.23
C THR A 712 -5.77 9.09 -20.03
N VAL A 713 -5.17 9.77 -21.02
CA VAL A 713 -3.80 10.30 -20.96
C VAL A 713 -3.88 11.76 -20.53
N PRO A 714 -3.59 12.10 -19.26
CA PRO A 714 -3.63 13.47 -18.80
C PRO A 714 -2.45 14.25 -19.39
N ILE A 715 -2.72 15.46 -19.89
CA ILE A 715 -1.72 16.42 -20.33
C ILE A 715 -1.74 17.56 -19.32
N ASN A 716 -0.86 17.43 -18.34
CA ASN A 716 -0.81 18.30 -17.18
C ASN A 716 0.12 19.51 -17.40
N ASP A 717 0.12 20.41 -16.42
CA ASP A 717 0.88 21.68 -16.46
C ASP A 717 2.40 21.53 -16.57
N ASP A 718 2.90 20.30 -16.47
CA ASP A 718 4.31 19.95 -16.63
C ASP A 718 4.76 19.89 -18.10
N ILE A 719 3.82 19.94 -19.05
CA ILE A 719 4.10 19.92 -20.49
C ILE A 719 3.93 21.33 -21.06
N HIS A 720 5.03 21.96 -21.46
CA HIS A 720 5.00 23.26 -22.12
C HIS A 720 4.59 23.17 -23.59
N GLN A 721 5.02 22.10 -24.27
CA GLN A 721 4.70 21.85 -25.68
C GLN A 721 4.63 20.33 -25.92
N LEU A 722 3.51 19.83 -26.42
CA LEU A 722 3.35 18.43 -26.80
C LEU A 722 3.67 18.30 -28.30
N GLU A 723 4.81 17.68 -28.64
CA GLU A 723 5.18 17.46 -30.04
C GLU A 723 4.37 16.32 -30.65
N HIS A 724 4.29 15.18 -29.95
CA HIS A 724 3.47 14.06 -30.36
C HIS A 724 3.14 13.11 -29.22
N LEU A 725 1.98 12.46 -29.34
CA LEU A 725 1.56 11.28 -28.58
C LEU A 725 1.64 10.06 -29.52
N LEU A 726 2.46 9.09 -29.16
CA LEU A 726 2.53 7.80 -29.83
C LEU A 726 1.63 6.81 -29.10
N ILE A 727 0.84 6.05 -29.84
CA ILE A 727 -0.02 4.98 -29.34
C ILE A 727 0.29 3.71 -30.12
N ASN A 728 0.43 2.58 -29.44
CA ASN A 728 0.58 1.27 -30.06
C ASN A 728 -0.22 0.21 -29.31
N SER A 729 -0.43 -0.93 -29.97
CA SER A 729 -1.04 -2.10 -29.35
C SER A 729 -0.37 -3.38 -29.83
N SER A 730 -0.34 -4.41 -28.98
CA SER A 730 0.17 -5.74 -29.33
C SER A 730 -0.75 -6.53 -30.26
N SER A 731 -2.00 -6.09 -30.44
CA SER A 731 -3.03 -6.75 -31.23
C SER A 731 -3.76 -5.79 -32.17
N ASP A 732 -4.43 -6.33 -33.19
CA ASP A 732 -5.31 -5.53 -34.05
C ASP A 732 -6.52 -5.04 -33.24
N ILE A 733 -6.66 -3.72 -33.14
CA ILE A 733 -7.73 -3.07 -32.37
C ILE A 733 -8.45 -2.01 -33.19
N TRP A 734 -9.72 -1.80 -32.86
CA TRP A 734 -10.50 -0.66 -33.31
C TRP A 734 -10.44 0.42 -32.24
N ILE A 735 -10.09 1.65 -32.61
CA ILE A 735 -9.91 2.75 -31.66
C ILE A 735 -10.77 3.98 -32.02
N SER A 736 -11.13 4.74 -31.00
CA SER A 736 -11.54 6.15 -31.11
C SER A 736 -10.66 6.98 -30.18
N ILE A 737 -10.27 8.16 -30.65
CA ILE A 737 -9.47 9.12 -29.89
C ILE A 737 -10.33 10.35 -29.66
N VAL A 738 -10.40 10.80 -28.41
CA VAL A 738 -11.17 11.96 -27.98
C VAL A 738 -10.26 12.92 -27.23
N ASP A 739 -10.14 14.14 -27.73
CA ASP A 739 -9.32 15.20 -27.14
C ASP A 739 -10.20 16.09 -26.24
N GLU A 740 -9.74 16.39 -25.02
CA GLU A 740 -10.44 17.23 -24.05
C GLU A 740 -9.86 18.65 -24.04
N TYR A 741 -10.70 19.69 -24.08
CA TYR A 741 -10.30 21.09 -24.05
C TYR A 741 -11.13 21.92 -23.05
N THR A 742 -10.57 23.06 -22.61
CA THR A 742 -11.25 24.04 -21.75
C THR A 742 -12.29 24.89 -22.47
N GLN A 743 -12.11 25.09 -23.79
CA GLN A 743 -12.99 25.90 -24.61
C GLN A 743 -13.65 25.04 -25.68
N LYS A 744 -14.80 25.50 -26.16
CA LYS A 744 -15.49 24.89 -27.30
C LYS A 744 -14.79 25.29 -28.61
N PRO A 745 -14.02 24.42 -29.31
CA PRO A 745 -13.41 24.69 -30.59
C PRO A 745 -14.40 25.15 -31.67
N LYS A 746 -13.80 25.84 -32.64
CA LYS A 746 -14.48 26.65 -33.66
C LYS A 746 -15.09 25.84 -34.82
N ARG A 747 -14.78 24.55 -34.97
CA ARG A 747 -15.30 23.69 -36.06
C ARG A 747 -15.80 22.35 -35.52
N LEU A 748 -17.12 22.13 -35.66
CA LEU A 748 -17.77 20.86 -35.37
C LEU A 748 -17.91 20.03 -36.65
N ASN A 749 -17.47 18.77 -36.62
CA ASN A 749 -17.84 17.75 -37.60
C ASN A 749 -18.80 16.76 -36.92
N TRP A 750 -20.06 16.75 -37.35
CA TRP A 750 -21.16 16.01 -36.72
C TRP A 750 -21.01 14.47 -36.71
N TRP A 751 -20.14 13.90 -37.55
CA TRP A 751 -19.85 12.44 -37.55
C TRP A 751 -18.71 12.03 -36.59
N LEU A 752 -18.18 12.99 -35.83
CA LEU A 752 -17.11 12.84 -34.84
C LEU A 752 -17.57 13.27 -33.44
N ASP A 753 -18.86 13.48 -33.22
CA ASP A 753 -19.34 13.94 -31.92
C ASP A 753 -19.61 12.75 -30.99
N GLU A 754 -18.81 12.66 -29.94
CA GLU A 754 -19.10 11.86 -28.76
C GLU A 754 -19.28 12.85 -27.62
N ASP A 755 -20.50 13.37 -27.45
CA ASP A 755 -20.94 13.86 -26.15
C ASP A 755 -20.97 12.63 -25.22
N ILE A 756 -19.81 12.26 -24.67
CA ILE A 756 -19.67 11.27 -23.57
C ILE A 756 -20.41 11.82 -22.38
#